data_AF-A0A969Z6Z6-F1
#
_entry.id   AF-A0A969Z6Z6-F1
#
_cell.length_a   1.000
_cell.length_b   1.000
_cell.length_c   1.000
_cell.angle_alpha   90.00
_cell.angle_beta   90.00
_cell.angle_gamma   90.00
#
_symmetry.space_group_name_H-M   'P 1'
#
loop_
_entity.id
_entity.type
_entity.pdbx_description
1 polymer ?
#
loop_
_entity_poly.entity_id
_entity_poly.type
_entity_poly.pdbx_seq_one_letter_code
_entity_poly.pdbx_strand_id
1 'polypeptide(L)'
;MKTRINSQLKNKKGLTLIQTLIVIAIVVILLGVAFIGVQSLVNRIKQTKLDNIAQSMYVSAQNRIWELKASGEIDSLLEHEELTAVVNQPADWGEVDPDDDSEEAVKYSDLKYFYHNKDDSASSDLVDFIFPQGSISEDVLDDNWVIELDPVTGYVYAAFYSETRSAKDFYIDNTDTLDQSGTSSIRFKDFRHSLKGNDKIGYYGGKANMPADANGYIIHASMNVINADILEVRMNAIIPLVEGVTSDLEFKLTVKGKISNNTVTLTPDVSFVDIVTAREFSAAVILDKLADGQNFKATFGDANWKPINYVESRTGALTPGEDLELSFTVSSSDDRVLDIDPIERTANSLFASLNQAEPTEANIAYGRHLQNLDNSTSGLPAGAITAAKQISDIDFNDESYKDLPVEKPFLWKSLYGDKTFTPINNPSLNKYSGYIDVPSATDSFKILNMHIAGNNKPAGLFGDFAGDEISGLTMVNTKIEGGTNVGGLAGTTNSSLTIKDCRLYVERDYFATGSTYADNILFKGTTNVGGLVGSSTGDITIKDSFAATIIEGMGSIGGLIGKASGNAQIQDSYADSYLIGGASTSKIGGLAGELAAGSSISGSYSAGFAIIKNTVTEEKIAAAAGFVPNGISSVTNSYSLFNCSESKATDIYSTVPSATTVTNVYYFGGGETVLAGSLEYNFTSNEEAAAQFIGSNFSDDNNEYDSYPYNQKTDLEPQ
;
A
#
# COMPACT_ATOMS: atom_id res chain seq x y z
N MET A 1 9.30 46.71 81.95
CA MET A 1 10.75 46.49 82.18
C MET A 1 11.34 46.01 80.86
N LYS A 2 12.29 46.75 80.30
CA LYS A 2 13.05 46.40 79.08
C LYS A 2 13.77 45.05 79.29
N THR A 3 13.97 44.28 78.21
CA THR A 3 15.30 43.90 77.64
C THR A 3 15.30 42.50 76.96
N ARG A 4 15.61 42.52 75.65
CA ARG A 4 16.37 41.58 74.79
C ARG A 4 16.03 40.09 74.66
N ILE A 5 15.72 39.78 73.39
CA ILE A 5 16.01 38.60 72.57
C ILE A 5 17.29 37.83 72.97
N ASN A 6 17.22 36.50 72.98
CA ASN A 6 18.30 35.64 72.50
C ASN A 6 17.75 34.34 71.89
N SER A 7 18.21 34.06 70.68
CA SER A 7 17.92 32.90 69.83
C SER A 7 18.41 31.57 70.43
N GLN A 8 17.67 30.48 70.20
CA GLN A 8 18.28 29.15 70.07
C GLN A 8 17.85 28.49 68.75
N LEU A 9 18.89 28.13 68.01
CA LEU A 9 18.90 27.56 66.67
C LEU A 9 18.38 26.12 66.65
N LYS A 10 17.80 25.78 65.48
CA LYS A 10 17.46 24.44 64.97
C LYS A 10 18.38 23.33 65.51
N ASN A 11 17.79 22.30 66.11
CA ASN A 11 18.39 20.97 66.16
C ASN A 11 17.70 20.06 65.13
N LYS A 12 18.06 20.26 63.85
CA LYS A 12 17.92 19.18 62.86
C LYS A 12 18.95 18.13 63.26
N LYS A 13 18.53 17.01 63.84
CA LYS A 13 19.40 15.84 63.99
C LYS A 13 19.72 15.30 62.59
N GLY A 14 20.77 15.83 61.97
CA GLY A 14 21.41 15.18 60.84
C GLY A 14 21.93 13.81 61.30
N LEU A 15 21.89 12.84 60.40
CA LEU A 15 22.50 11.53 60.61
C LEU A 15 23.95 11.74 61.08
N THR A 16 24.35 11.08 62.17
CA THR A 16 25.75 11.07 62.59
C THR A 16 26.61 10.45 61.47
N LEU A 17 27.89 10.84 61.33
CA LEU A 17 28.78 10.33 60.25
C LEU A 17 28.76 8.79 60.14
N ILE A 18 28.70 8.12 61.29
CA ILE A 18 28.56 6.66 61.41
C ILE A 18 27.24 6.15 60.85
N GLN A 19 26.12 6.82 61.10
CA GLN A 19 24.81 6.43 60.57
C GLN A 19 24.74 6.64 59.06
N THR A 20 25.34 7.72 58.53
CA THR A 20 25.42 7.94 57.07
C THR A 20 26.29 6.88 56.40
N LEU A 21 27.43 6.49 57.01
CA LEU A 21 28.28 5.40 56.51
C LEU A 21 27.58 4.04 56.53
N ILE A 22 26.82 3.73 57.58
CA ILE A 22 26.03 2.49 57.67
C ILE A 22 24.94 2.47 56.60
N VAL A 23 24.23 3.57 56.40
CA VAL A 23 23.20 3.68 55.35
C VAL A 23 23.83 3.51 53.96
N ILE A 24 24.98 4.15 53.69
CA ILE A 24 25.69 3.96 52.42
C ILE A 24 26.15 2.50 52.25
N ALA A 25 26.68 1.86 53.29
CA ALA A 25 27.09 0.46 53.23
C ALA A 25 25.89 -0.47 52.95
N ILE A 26 24.76 -0.24 53.60
CA ILE A 26 23.52 -0.99 53.34
C ILE A 26 23.02 -0.74 51.92
N VAL A 27 23.05 0.49 51.42
CA VAL A 27 22.66 0.82 50.04
C VAL A 27 23.58 0.17 49.01
N VAL A 28 24.90 0.13 49.24
CA VAL A 28 25.85 -0.54 48.34
C VAL A 28 25.63 -2.05 48.33
N ILE A 29 25.37 -2.67 49.50
CA ILE A 29 25.02 -4.09 49.60
C ILE A 29 23.68 -4.37 48.88
N LEU A 30 22.67 -3.53 49.09
CA LEU A 30 21.37 -3.64 48.43
C LEU A 30 21.48 -3.43 46.92
N LEU A 31 22.31 -2.50 46.45
CA LEU A 31 22.60 -2.31 45.02
C LEU A 31 23.34 -3.51 44.44
N GLY A 32 24.27 -4.12 45.18
CA GLY A 32 24.93 -5.37 44.78
C GLY A 32 23.95 -6.54 44.65
N VAL A 33 23.05 -6.71 45.62
CA VAL A 33 22.01 -7.76 45.59
C VAL A 33 20.96 -7.48 44.50
N ALA A 34 20.55 -6.23 44.32
CA ALA A 34 19.64 -5.81 43.26
C ALA A 34 20.27 -6.00 41.87
N PHE A 35 21.56 -5.70 41.71
CA PHE A 35 22.29 -5.91 40.46
C PHE A 35 22.39 -7.40 40.10
N ILE A 36 22.62 -8.28 41.08
CA ILE A 36 22.56 -9.74 40.87
C ILE A 36 21.15 -10.19 40.44
N GLY A 37 20.10 -9.63 41.04
CA GLY A 37 18.70 -9.88 40.67
C GLY A 37 18.36 -9.40 39.25
N VAL A 38 18.78 -8.18 38.89
CA VAL A 38 18.58 -7.59 37.55
C VAL A 38 19.36 -8.36 36.49
N GLN A 39 20.62 -8.72 36.74
CA GLN A 39 21.40 -9.53 35.80
C GLN A 39 20.80 -10.92 35.62
N SER A 40 20.26 -11.54 36.69
CA SER A 40 19.51 -12.79 36.57
C SER A 40 18.22 -12.62 35.77
N LEU A 41 17.53 -11.47 35.87
CA LEU A 41 16.32 -11.19 35.10
C LEU A 41 16.64 -10.96 33.62
N VAL A 42 17.66 -10.16 33.31
CA VAL A 42 18.14 -9.92 31.93
C VAL A 42 18.57 -11.23 31.28
N ASN A 43 19.30 -12.10 32.00
CA ASN A 43 19.70 -13.41 31.48
C ASN A 43 18.51 -14.35 31.24
N ARG A 44 17.44 -14.26 32.04
CA ARG A 44 16.20 -15.03 31.84
C ARG A 44 15.42 -14.50 30.64
N ILE A 45 15.29 -13.18 30.49
CA ILE A 45 14.64 -12.54 29.35
C ILE A 45 15.38 -12.89 28.05
N LYS A 46 16.72 -12.82 28.03
CA LYS A 46 17.52 -13.23 26.86
C LYS A 46 17.31 -14.70 26.52
N GLN A 47 17.31 -15.59 27.51
CA GLN A 47 17.03 -17.02 27.27
C GLN A 47 15.64 -17.23 26.65
N THR A 48 14.61 -16.59 27.20
CA THR A 48 13.24 -16.67 26.68
C THR A 48 13.15 -16.11 25.25
N LYS A 49 13.84 -15.01 24.94
CA LYS A 49 13.92 -14.49 23.56
C LYS A 49 14.46 -15.55 22.60
N LEU A 50 15.60 -16.16 22.93
CA LEU A 50 16.23 -17.15 22.05
C LEU A 50 15.38 -18.42 21.89
N ASP A 51 14.76 -18.90 22.98
CA ASP A 51 13.84 -20.04 22.93
C ASP A 51 12.61 -19.73 22.04
N ASN A 52 12.07 -18.51 22.10
CA ASN A 52 10.96 -18.08 21.23
C ASN A 52 11.36 -17.99 19.75
N ILE A 53 12.59 -17.56 19.46
CA ILE A 53 13.10 -17.54 18.07
C ILE A 53 13.26 -18.96 17.56
N ALA A 54 13.86 -19.87 18.34
CA ALA A 54 13.94 -21.28 18.00
C ALA A 54 12.55 -21.89 17.75
N GLN A 55 11.55 -21.54 18.56
CA GLN A 55 10.16 -21.94 18.34
C GLN A 55 9.60 -21.41 17.02
N SER A 56 9.86 -20.15 16.67
CA SER A 56 9.43 -19.59 15.38
C SER A 56 10.05 -20.34 14.20
N MET A 57 11.35 -20.66 14.27
CA MET A 57 12.03 -21.44 13.24
C MET A 57 11.44 -22.85 13.11
N TYR A 58 11.20 -23.51 14.23
CA TYR A 58 10.55 -24.83 14.26
C TYR A 58 9.20 -24.81 13.55
N VAL A 59 8.34 -23.84 13.87
CA VAL A 59 6.99 -23.73 13.30
C VAL A 59 7.05 -23.41 11.81
N SER A 60 7.91 -22.48 11.39
CA SER A 60 8.07 -22.13 9.98
C SER A 60 8.57 -23.32 9.15
N ALA A 61 9.58 -24.04 9.64
CA ALA A 61 10.09 -25.25 8.98
C ALA A 61 9.02 -26.34 8.90
N GLN A 62 8.30 -26.58 9.99
CA GLN A 62 7.26 -27.62 10.04
C GLN A 62 6.11 -27.31 9.08
N ASN A 63 5.69 -26.05 8.98
CA ASN A 63 4.64 -25.62 8.06
C ASN A 63 5.06 -25.83 6.60
N ARG A 64 6.31 -25.47 6.25
CA ARG A 64 6.83 -25.65 4.89
C ARG A 64 6.94 -27.13 4.51
N ILE A 65 7.45 -27.98 5.40
CA ILE A 65 7.55 -29.42 5.13
C ILE A 65 6.16 -30.06 4.96
N TRP A 66 5.15 -29.59 5.70
CA TRP A 66 3.78 -30.04 5.49
C TRP A 66 3.15 -29.53 4.19
N GLU A 67 3.45 -28.30 3.76
CA GLU A 67 3.05 -27.80 2.44
C GLU A 67 3.58 -28.71 1.34
N LEU A 68 4.87 -29.06 1.39
CA LEU A 68 5.51 -29.98 0.46
C LEU A 68 4.91 -31.39 0.52
N LYS A 69 4.53 -31.85 1.71
CA LYS A 69 3.84 -33.13 1.89
C LYS A 69 2.44 -33.11 1.27
N ALA A 70 1.72 -32.00 1.39
CA ALA A 70 0.38 -31.83 0.84
C ALA A 70 0.40 -31.68 -0.69
N SER A 71 1.44 -31.06 -1.26
CA SER A 71 1.63 -30.95 -2.72
C SER A 71 2.19 -32.22 -3.37
N GLY A 72 2.65 -33.19 -2.57
CA GLY A 72 3.32 -34.40 -3.05
C GLY A 72 4.79 -34.16 -3.46
N GLU A 73 5.36 -33.02 -3.09
CA GLU A 73 6.72 -32.61 -3.43
C GLU A 73 7.73 -32.86 -2.30
N ILE A 74 7.31 -33.49 -1.19
CA ILE A 74 8.21 -33.80 -0.05
C ILE A 74 9.44 -34.62 -0.44
N ASP A 75 9.36 -35.45 -1.49
CA ASP A 75 10.50 -36.23 -2.00
C ASP A 75 11.67 -35.33 -2.43
N SER A 76 11.41 -34.08 -2.86
CA SER A 76 12.46 -33.11 -3.20
C SER A 76 13.31 -32.69 -2.00
N LEU A 77 12.79 -32.82 -0.77
CA LEU A 77 13.57 -32.61 0.45
C LEU A 77 14.74 -33.60 0.57
N LEU A 78 14.56 -34.84 0.08
CA LEU A 78 15.56 -35.89 0.13
C LEU A 78 16.67 -35.71 -0.92
N GLU A 79 16.51 -34.78 -1.87
CA GLU A 79 17.48 -34.50 -2.93
C GLU A 79 18.58 -33.52 -2.50
N HIS A 80 18.41 -32.85 -1.35
CA HIS A 80 19.37 -31.87 -0.83
C HIS A 80 20.55 -32.52 -0.10
N GLU A 81 21.77 -32.33 -0.61
CA GLU A 81 23.01 -32.88 -0.03
C GLU A 81 23.36 -32.26 1.33
N GLU A 82 22.75 -31.13 1.72
CA GLU A 82 23.02 -30.46 3.00
C GLU A 82 22.41 -31.18 4.22
N LEU A 83 21.49 -32.13 4.03
CA LEU A 83 20.89 -32.91 5.11
C LEU A 83 21.89 -33.94 5.67
N THR A 84 22.32 -33.73 6.91
CA THR A 84 23.30 -34.57 7.60
C THR A 84 22.62 -35.48 8.63
N ALA A 85 23.07 -36.72 8.80
CA ALA A 85 22.50 -37.63 9.79
C ALA A 85 22.77 -37.20 11.24
N VAL A 86 21.75 -37.25 12.09
CA VAL A 86 21.93 -37.12 13.54
C VAL A 86 22.60 -38.40 14.04
N VAL A 87 23.84 -38.28 14.53
CA VAL A 87 24.70 -39.44 14.85
C VAL A 87 24.34 -40.09 16.18
N ASN A 88 23.97 -39.26 17.16
CA ASN A 88 23.74 -39.70 18.54
C ASN A 88 22.26 -39.52 18.92
N GLN A 89 21.78 -40.37 19.83
CA GLN A 89 20.44 -40.24 20.38
C GLN A 89 20.31 -38.89 21.11
N PRO A 90 19.31 -38.06 20.80
CA PRO A 90 19.07 -36.83 21.54
C PRO A 90 18.87 -37.11 23.04
N ALA A 91 19.48 -36.31 23.92
CA ALA A 91 19.37 -36.51 25.37
C ALA A 91 17.93 -36.44 25.92
N ASP A 92 17.02 -35.77 25.20
CA ASP A 92 15.59 -35.68 25.47
C ASP A 92 14.74 -36.58 24.56
N TRP A 93 15.39 -37.55 23.89
CA TRP A 93 14.73 -38.69 23.28
C TRP A 93 14.22 -39.60 24.40
N GLY A 94 12.93 -39.89 24.36
CA GLY A 94 12.21 -40.66 25.37
C GLY A 94 12.70 -42.10 25.41
N GLU A 95 12.49 -42.78 26.54
CA GLU A 95 12.76 -44.20 26.66
C GLU A 95 11.80 -44.97 25.74
N VAL A 96 12.28 -45.38 24.56
CA VAL A 96 11.68 -46.47 23.79
C VAL A 96 12.21 -47.76 24.41
N ASP A 97 11.33 -48.72 24.70
CA ASP A 97 11.72 -50.04 25.21
C ASP A 97 12.69 -50.69 24.20
N PRO A 98 13.95 -50.98 24.59
CA PRO A 98 14.94 -51.54 23.68
C PRO A 98 14.58 -52.94 23.16
N ASP A 99 13.56 -53.59 23.74
CA ASP A 99 13.01 -54.88 23.28
C ASP A 99 11.75 -54.74 22.38
N ASP A 100 11.30 -53.51 22.05
CA ASP A 100 10.20 -53.27 21.11
C ASP A 100 10.69 -53.32 19.66
N ASP A 101 10.73 -54.52 19.10
CA ASP A 101 11.06 -54.83 17.70
C ASP A 101 9.90 -54.53 16.71
N SER A 102 8.90 -53.74 17.10
CA SER A 102 7.84 -53.33 16.17
C SER A 102 8.43 -52.48 15.02
N GLU A 103 8.08 -52.82 13.77
CA GLU A 103 8.46 -52.05 12.57
C GLU A 103 7.86 -50.63 12.53
N GLU A 104 7.13 -50.20 13.58
CA GLU A 104 6.32 -48.99 13.63
C GLU A 104 6.88 -47.89 14.57
N ALA A 105 7.95 -48.16 15.33
CA ALA A 105 8.59 -47.15 16.19
C ALA A 105 9.63 -46.33 15.41
N VAL A 106 9.50 -45.00 15.42
CA VAL A 106 10.47 -44.11 14.74
C VAL A 106 11.83 -44.16 15.44
N LYS A 107 12.90 -44.34 14.67
CA LYS A 107 14.26 -44.45 15.20
C LYS A 107 14.93 -43.09 15.14
N TYR A 108 15.66 -42.70 16.19
CA TYR A 108 16.45 -41.47 16.17
C TYR A 108 17.46 -41.43 15.00
N SER A 109 17.86 -42.60 14.50
CA SER A 109 18.73 -42.76 13.32
C SER A 109 18.15 -42.20 12.02
N ASP A 110 16.84 -41.98 11.98
CA ASP A 110 16.13 -41.46 10.81
C ASP A 110 16.18 -39.92 10.78
N LEU A 111 16.50 -39.28 11.91
CA LEU A 111 16.68 -37.83 11.97
C LEU A 111 17.87 -37.37 11.13
N LYS A 112 17.62 -36.33 10.36
CA LYS A 112 18.62 -35.49 9.70
C LYS A 112 18.60 -34.10 10.32
N TYR A 113 19.68 -33.35 10.11
CA TYR A 113 19.75 -31.95 10.45
C TYR A 113 20.38 -31.14 9.33
N PHE A 114 20.03 -29.86 9.29
CA PHE A 114 20.72 -28.84 8.50
C PHE A 114 20.87 -27.58 9.35
N TYR A 115 21.78 -26.70 8.97
CA TYR A 115 22.19 -25.57 9.81
C TYR A 115 22.65 -24.38 8.98
N HIS A 116 22.73 -23.23 9.65
CA HIS A 116 23.36 -22.02 9.12
C HIS A 116 24.29 -21.42 10.18
N ASN A 117 25.40 -20.83 9.71
CA ASN A 117 26.23 -19.96 10.53
C ASN A 117 26.30 -18.58 9.89
N LYS A 118 26.20 -17.55 10.73
CA LYS A 118 26.28 -16.15 10.35
C LYS A 118 27.52 -15.77 9.52
N ASP A 119 28.64 -16.45 9.77
CA ASP A 119 29.92 -16.15 9.12
C ASP A 119 30.16 -16.98 7.84
N ASP A 120 29.25 -17.89 7.47
CA ASP A 120 29.35 -18.68 6.24
C ASP A 120 28.70 -17.90 5.06
N SER A 121 29.36 -17.89 3.89
CA SER A 121 29.01 -17.02 2.76
C SER A 121 28.13 -17.70 1.70
N ALA A 122 26.85 -17.96 2.00
CA ALA A 122 25.73 -18.17 1.05
C ALA A 122 24.49 -18.70 1.79
N SER A 123 23.27 -18.25 1.43
CA SER A 123 22.07 -19.05 1.71
C SER A 123 22.19 -20.36 0.92
N SER A 124 21.88 -21.47 1.57
CA SER A 124 21.87 -22.78 0.90
C SER A 124 20.52 -22.96 0.19
N ASP A 125 20.49 -23.69 -0.93
CA ASP A 125 19.24 -23.96 -1.64
C ASP A 125 18.22 -24.65 -0.72
N LEU A 126 18.68 -25.49 0.22
CA LEU A 126 17.83 -26.10 1.26
C LEU A 126 17.27 -25.07 2.25
N VAL A 127 18.04 -24.04 2.62
CA VAL A 127 17.57 -22.96 3.51
C VAL A 127 16.45 -22.19 2.84
N ASP A 128 16.62 -21.78 1.59
CA ASP A 128 15.60 -21.04 0.84
C ASP A 128 14.38 -21.92 0.54
N PHE A 129 14.60 -23.23 0.38
CA PHE A 129 13.54 -24.22 0.20
C PHE A 129 12.67 -24.43 1.44
N ILE A 130 13.27 -24.51 2.64
CA ILE A 130 12.56 -24.68 3.92
C ILE A 130 12.04 -23.35 4.49
N PHE A 131 12.74 -22.25 4.22
CA PHE A 131 12.39 -20.91 4.71
C PHE A 131 12.27 -19.93 3.53
N PRO A 132 11.19 -20.00 2.73
CA PRO A 132 10.97 -19.06 1.64
C PRO A 132 10.85 -17.62 2.17
N GLN A 133 11.11 -16.64 1.29
CA GLN A 133 11.16 -15.22 1.67
C GLN A 133 9.87 -14.80 2.43
N GLY A 134 10.06 -14.22 3.62
CA GLY A 134 8.95 -13.78 4.48
C GLY A 134 8.39 -14.82 5.45
N SER A 135 8.83 -16.08 5.39
CA SER A 135 8.43 -17.14 6.35
C SER A 135 9.00 -16.91 7.76
N ILE A 136 10.12 -16.20 7.84
CA ILE A 136 10.79 -15.78 9.06
C ILE A 136 11.61 -14.52 8.75
N SER A 137 11.92 -13.70 9.76
CA SER A 137 12.71 -12.47 9.56
C SER A 137 14.13 -12.77 9.07
N GLU A 138 14.61 -12.01 8.08
CA GLU A 138 15.96 -12.13 7.52
C GLU A 138 17.05 -12.06 8.61
N ASP A 139 16.91 -11.16 9.59
CA ASP A 139 17.84 -11.05 10.74
C ASP A 139 18.01 -12.37 11.53
N VAL A 140 16.99 -13.22 11.57
CA VAL A 140 17.03 -14.53 12.25
C VAL A 140 17.62 -15.60 11.35
N LEU A 141 17.32 -15.55 10.04
CA LEU A 141 17.93 -16.47 9.08
C LEU A 141 19.42 -16.25 8.96
N ASP A 142 19.88 -15.01 9.07
CA ASP A 142 21.30 -14.62 8.99
C ASP A 142 22.12 -14.96 10.25
N ASP A 143 21.49 -15.42 11.33
CA ASP A 143 22.17 -15.75 12.59
C ASP A 143 22.70 -17.20 12.62
N ASN A 144 22.76 -17.87 13.78
CA ASN A 144 23.28 -19.25 13.86
C ASN A 144 22.18 -20.18 14.35
N TRP A 145 21.90 -21.25 13.63
CA TRP A 145 20.80 -22.14 13.97
C TRP A 145 20.96 -23.54 13.40
N VAL A 146 20.23 -24.50 13.96
CA VAL A 146 20.17 -25.90 13.53
C VAL A 146 18.71 -26.36 13.57
N ILE A 147 18.27 -27.06 12.54
CA ILE A 147 16.96 -27.72 12.48
C ILE A 147 17.17 -29.22 12.37
N GLU A 148 16.51 -29.99 13.24
CA GLU A 148 16.45 -31.46 13.19
C GLU A 148 15.09 -31.89 12.67
N LEU A 149 15.06 -32.82 11.73
CA LEU A 149 13.84 -33.31 11.11
C LEU A 149 13.99 -34.74 10.59
N ASP A 150 12.88 -35.45 10.45
CA ASP A 150 12.80 -36.68 9.68
C ASP A 150 12.31 -36.34 8.26
N PRO A 151 13.18 -36.48 7.23
CA PRO A 151 12.84 -36.07 5.87
C PRO A 151 11.87 -37.04 5.18
N VAL A 152 11.66 -38.24 5.73
CA VAL A 152 10.71 -39.24 5.20
C VAL A 152 9.31 -38.97 5.76
N THR A 153 9.18 -38.75 7.07
CA THR A 153 7.87 -38.47 7.67
C THR A 153 7.44 -37.01 7.53
N GLY A 154 8.40 -36.10 7.31
CA GLY A 154 8.18 -34.66 7.21
C GLY A 154 7.98 -33.98 8.57
N TYR A 155 8.53 -34.58 9.63
CA TYR A 155 8.39 -34.09 11.00
C TYR A 155 9.65 -33.31 11.42
N VAL A 156 9.47 -32.09 11.93
CA VAL A 156 10.55 -31.34 12.58
C VAL A 156 10.63 -31.76 14.04
N TYR A 157 11.79 -32.24 14.45
CA TYR A 157 12.05 -32.74 15.80
C TYR A 157 12.51 -31.63 16.75
N ALA A 158 13.42 -30.75 16.29
CA ALA A 158 13.91 -29.65 17.11
C ALA A 158 14.47 -28.49 16.27
N ALA A 159 14.53 -27.33 16.90
CA ALA A 159 15.22 -26.14 16.42
C ALA A 159 16.13 -25.57 17.51
N PHE A 160 17.32 -25.16 17.12
CA PHE A 160 18.32 -24.49 17.95
C PHE A 160 18.66 -23.14 17.35
N TYR A 161 18.88 -22.12 18.18
CA TYR A 161 19.20 -20.78 17.69
C TYR A 161 20.17 -20.03 18.61
N SER A 162 21.08 -19.24 18.03
CA SER A 162 21.97 -18.32 18.74
C SER A 162 22.35 -17.11 17.88
N GLU A 163 22.26 -15.93 18.48
CA GLU A 163 22.74 -14.67 17.87
C GLU A 163 24.28 -14.60 17.79
N THR A 164 25.00 -15.41 18.58
CA THR A 164 26.44 -15.21 18.82
C THR A 164 27.30 -16.48 18.75
N ARG A 165 26.76 -17.65 19.10
CA ARG A 165 27.53 -18.90 19.11
C ARG A 165 27.24 -19.67 17.83
N SER A 166 28.27 -20.08 17.10
CA SER A 166 28.11 -20.79 15.83
C SER A 166 27.46 -22.17 16.02
N ALA A 167 26.67 -22.62 15.05
CA ALA A 167 26.12 -23.97 14.99
C ALA A 167 27.23 -25.04 15.04
N LYS A 168 28.39 -24.74 14.45
CA LYS A 168 29.60 -25.58 14.58
C LYS A 168 29.99 -25.79 16.04
N ASP A 169 30.07 -24.72 16.82
CA ASP A 169 30.51 -24.76 18.22
C ASP A 169 29.48 -25.33 19.21
N PHE A 170 28.17 -25.09 18.99
CA PHE A 170 27.15 -25.54 19.94
C PHE A 170 26.52 -26.89 19.60
N TYR A 171 26.57 -27.32 18.35
CA TYR A 171 25.90 -28.52 17.89
C TYR A 171 26.86 -29.48 17.17
N ILE A 172 27.48 -29.07 16.06
CA ILE A 172 28.17 -30.01 15.15
C ILE A 172 29.43 -30.62 15.78
N ASP A 173 30.33 -29.78 16.29
CA ASP A 173 31.60 -30.20 16.88
C ASP A 173 31.46 -30.50 18.39
N ASN A 174 30.26 -30.36 18.95
CA ASN A 174 29.98 -30.43 20.39
C ASN A 174 28.99 -31.55 20.73
N THR A 175 29.44 -32.78 20.52
CA THR A 175 28.67 -34.00 20.80
C THR A 175 28.42 -34.21 22.30
N ASP A 176 29.32 -33.73 23.17
CA ASP A 176 29.22 -33.89 24.62
C ASP A 176 27.91 -33.33 25.16
N THR A 177 27.42 -32.18 24.67
CA THR A 177 26.19 -31.57 25.21
C THR A 177 24.91 -32.01 24.51
N LEU A 178 25.01 -32.86 23.47
CA LEU A 178 23.87 -33.38 22.71
C LEU A 178 23.41 -34.77 23.19
N ASP A 179 24.34 -35.61 23.62
CA ASP A 179 24.15 -37.04 23.97
C ASP A 179 24.49 -37.35 25.44
N GLN A 180 24.26 -36.40 26.35
CA GLN A 180 24.41 -36.63 27.78
C GLN A 180 23.07 -37.04 28.38
N SER A 181 22.92 -38.32 28.70
CA SER A 181 21.84 -38.82 29.55
C SER A 181 21.94 -38.19 30.94
N GLY A 182 21.15 -37.14 31.17
CA GLY A 182 21.16 -36.35 32.41
C GLY A 182 20.92 -34.86 32.16
N THR A 183 20.96 -34.04 33.20
CA THR A 183 20.55 -32.62 33.12
C THR A 183 21.53 -31.67 32.43
N SER A 184 22.62 -32.18 31.83
CA SER A 184 23.74 -31.39 31.30
C SER A 184 23.74 -31.27 29.76
N SER A 185 22.56 -31.19 29.16
CA SER A 185 22.38 -31.02 27.70
C SER A 185 21.81 -29.65 27.36
N ILE A 186 22.21 -29.08 26.21
CA ILE A 186 21.59 -27.86 25.65
C ILE A 186 20.10 -28.03 25.35
N ARG A 187 19.58 -29.25 25.34
CA ARG A 187 18.17 -29.58 25.18
C ARG A 187 17.37 -29.45 26.47
N PHE A 188 18.03 -29.42 27.63
CA PHE A 188 17.37 -29.20 28.92
C PHE A 188 17.40 -27.74 29.37
N LYS A 189 16.22 -27.29 29.81
CA LYS A 189 15.99 -25.92 30.29
C LYS A 189 16.95 -25.50 31.39
N ASP A 190 17.18 -26.36 32.39
CA ASP A 190 18.03 -26.03 33.54
C ASP A 190 19.48 -25.76 33.12
N PHE A 191 20.00 -26.55 32.18
CA PHE A 191 21.33 -26.33 31.61
C PHE A 191 21.40 -25.05 30.79
N ARG A 192 20.45 -24.80 29.87
CA ARG A 192 20.40 -23.55 29.09
C ARG A 192 20.31 -22.32 29.98
N HIS A 193 19.50 -22.38 31.03
CA HIS A 193 19.37 -21.31 32.01
C HIS A 193 20.67 -21.07 32.80
N SER A 194 21.53 -22.08 32.94
CA SER A 194 22.85 -21.95 33.56
C SER A 194 23.85 -21.18 32.69
N LEU A 195 23.77 -21.28 31.35
CA LEU A 195 24.64 -20.58 30.39
C LEU A 195 24.62 -19.06 30.58
N LYS A 196 25.72 -18.37 30.28
CA LYS A 196 25.92 -16.94 30.52
C LYS A 196 26.38 -16.21 29.25
N GLY A 197 26.01 -14.93 29.13
CA GLY A 197 26.55 -14.05 28.10
C GLY A 197 26.25 -14.50 26.66
N ASN A 198 27.31 -14.72 25.89
CA ASN A 198 27.27 -15.12 24.48
C ASN A 198 27.16 -16.64 24.28
N ASP A 199 27.25 -17.43 25.36
CA ASP A 199 27.08 -18.89 25.30
C ASP A 199 25.61 -19.31 25.33
N LYS A 200 24.68 -18.34 25.37
CA LYS A 200 23.24 -18.56 25.40
C LYS A 200 22.75 -19.12 24.07
N ILE A 201 21.94 -20.17 24.16
CA ILE A 201 21.35 -20.90 23.02
C ILE A 201 19.86 -21.03 23.30
N GLY A 202 19.04 -20.74 22.29
CA GLY A 202 17.62 -21.03 22.27
C GLY A 202 17.36 -22.46 21.80
N TYR A 203 16.35 -23.10 22.36
CA TYR A 203 15.95 -24.44 21.94
C TYR A 203 14.45 -24.61 22.02
N TYR A 204 13.91 -25.25 20.98
CA TYR A 204 12.55 -25.74 20.94
C TYR A 204 12.53 -27.14 20.33
N GLY A 205 12.12 -28.14 21.10
CA GLY A 205 12.15 -29.56 20.71
C GLY A 205 11.94 -30.47 21.93
N GLY A 206 12.12 -31.78 21.76
CA GLY A 206 12.25 -32.68 22.91
C GLY A 206 10.96 -33.26 23.48
N LYS A 207 9.86 -33.21 22.73
CA LYS A 207 8.74 -34.11 23.02
C LYS A 207 8.98 -35.40 22.25
N ALA A 208 9.79 -36.29 22.82
CA ALA A 208 9.70 -37.70 22.47
C ALA A 208 8.41 -38.29 23.06
N ASN A 209 7.32 -37.95 22.40
CA ASN A 209 6.34 -38.91 21.93
C ASN A 209 6.35 -38.68 20.43
N MET A 210 7.28 -39.33 19.71
CA MET A 210 6.98 -39.72 18.34
C MET A 210 6.03 -40.89 18.54
N PRO A 211 4.72 -40.68 18.40
CA PRO A 211 3.84 -41.77 18.69
C PRO A 211 3.86 -42.67 17.44
N ALA A 212 4.01 -43.98 17.62
CA ALA A 212 3.69 -44.95 16.55
C ALA A 212 2.26 -44.72 16.01
N ASP A 213 1.48 -44.00 16.81
CA ASP A 213 0.15 -43.50 16.64
C ASP A 213 0.12 -41.96 16.69
N ALA A 214 0.26 -41.27 15.54
CA ALA A 214 -0.12 -39.87 15.37
C ALA A 214 -1.61 -39.63 15.68
N ASN A 215 -2.01 -39.81 16.94
CA ASN A 215 -3.34 -39.71 17.48
C ASN A 215 -3.62 -38.21 17.79
N GLY A 216 -3.83 -37.42 16.74
CA GLY A 216 -5.19 -36.95 16.43
C GLY A 216 -5.85 -35.81 17.17
N TYR A 217 -5.16 -35.02 18.00
CA TYR A 217 -5.90 -34.06 18.86
C TYR A 217 -5.34 -32.63 18.92
N ILE A 218 -4.39 -32.23 18.07
CA ILE A 218 -3.87 -30.85 18.02
C ILE A 218 -4.41 -30.14 16.78
N ILE A 219 -5.01 -28.97 16.98
CA ILE A 219 -5.44 -28.07 15.90
C ILE A 219 -4.27 -27.19 15.47
N HIS A 220 -3.97 -27.12 14.18
CA HIS A 220 -3.04 -26.14 13.62
C HIS A 220 -3.81 -25.03 12.92
N ALA A 221 -3.94 -23.88 13.57
CA ALA A 221 -4.73 -22.76 13.07
C ALA A 221 -3.85 -21.60 12.52
N SER A 222 -4.32 -20.93 11.48
CA SER A 222 -3.69 -19.74 10.92
C SER A 222 -4.73 -18.69 10.52
N MET A 223 -4.30 -17.41 10.54
CA MET A 223 -5.11 -16.27 10.10
C MET A 223 -4.29 -15.38 9.18
N ASN A 224 -4.78 -15.18 7.95
CA ASN A 224 -4.21 -14.29 6.95
C ASN A 224 -5.16 -13.11 6.71
N VAL A 225 -4.61 -11.89 6.64
CA VAL A 225 -5.37 -10.66 6.42
C VAL A 225 -4.95 -10.06 5.10
N ILE A 226 -5.85 -10.07 4.14
CA ILE A 226 -5.66 -9.51 2.80
C ILE A 226 -6.22 -8.10 2.82
N ASN A 227 -5.35 -7.08 2.70
CA ASN A 227 -5.73 -5.66 2.68
C ASN A 227 -5.42 -5.02 1.31
N ALA A 228 -6.14 -5.46 0.27
CA ALA A 228 -5.94 -5.08 -1.13
C ALA A 228 -7.20 -4.37 -1.69
N ASP A 229 -7.61 -4.65 -2.95
CA ASP A 229 -8.92 -4.21 -3.47
C ASP A 229 -10.11 -4.88 -2.78
N ILE A 230 -9.84 -5.75 -1.80
CA ILE A 230 -10.76 -6.27 -0.78
C ILE A 230 -10.02 -6.29 0.56
N LEU A 231 -10.75 -6.06 1.67
CA LEU A 231 -10.28 -6.41 3.01
C LEU A 231 -10.95 -7.72 3.44
N GLU A 232 -10.19 -8.80 3.49
CA GLU A 232 -10.68 -10.15 3.78
C GLU A 232 -9.77 -10.85 4.80
N VAL A 233 -10.37 -11.50 5.78
CA VAL A 233 -9.67 -12.37 6.74
C VAL A 233 -9.93 -13.82 6.36
N ARG A 234 -8.87 -14.55 6.02
CA ARG A 234 -8.91 -15.99 5.75
C ARG A 234 -8.37 -16.75 6.94
N MET A 235 -9.16 -17.68 7.44
CA MET A 235 -8.85 -18.50 8.60
C MET A 235 -8.80 -19.96 8.16
N ASN A 236 -7.78 -20.67 8.63
CA ASN A 236 -7.57 -22.08 8.36
C ASN A 236 -7.30 -22.80 9.68
N ALA A 237 -7.76 -24.04 9.80
CA ALA A 237 -7.37 -24.95 10.85
C ALA A 237 -7.25 -26.38 10.32
N ILE A 238 -6.21 -27.11 10.69
CA ILE A 238 -5.99 -28.49 10.25
C ILE A 238 -6.00 -29.43 11.46
N ILE A 239 -6.70 -30.56 11.34
CA ILE A 239 -6.72 -31.66 12.33
C ILE A 239 -6.38 -32.99 11.63
N PRO A 240 -5.45 -33.80 12.15
CA PRO A 240 -5.20 -35.15 11.63
C PRO A 240 -6.44 -36.07 11.70
N LEU A 241 -6.67 -36.88 10.66
CA LEU A 241 -7.79 -37.84 10.63
C LEU A 241 -7.43 -39.05 11.50
N VAL A 242 -8.04 -39.12 12.69
CA VAL A 242 -7.81 -40.21 13.65
C VAL A 242 -9.10 -40.96 13.94
N GLU A 243 -8.99 -42.28 14.04
CA GLU A 243 -10.14 -43.18 14.15
C GLU A 243 -10.99 -42.82 15.37
N GLY A 244 -12.26 -42.47 15.14
CA GLY A 244 -13.20 -42.05 16.19
C GLY A 244 -13.17 -40.57 16.58
N VAL A 245 -12.47 -39.71 15.83
CA VAL A 245 -12.52 -38.25 15.95
C VAL A 245 -13.38 -37.69 14.82
N THR A 246 -14.54 -37.13 15.17
CA THR A 246 -15.46 -36.46 14.24
C THR A 246 -15.66 -35.01 14.64
N SER A 247 -14.58 -34.34 15.04
CA SER A 247 -14.62 -32.96 15.54
C SER A 247 -15.18 -32.02 14.48
N ASP A 248 -16.23 -31.31 14.85
CA ASP A 248 -16.61 -30.08 14.18
C ASP A 248 -15.82 -28.94 14.83
N LEU A 249 -15.30 -28.03 14.01
CA LEU A 249 -14.61 -26.84 14.50
C LEU A 249 -15.52 -25.63 14.44
N GLU A 250 -15.55 -24.87 15.53
CA GLU A 250 -16.12 -23.53 15.56
C GLU A 250 -15.00 -22.50 15.44
N PHE A 251 -15.08 -21.66 14.41
CA PHE A 251 -14.19 -20.53 14.25
C PHE A 251 -14.85 -19.30 14.86
N LYS A 252 -14.06 -18.46 15.53
CA LYS A 252 -14.55 -17.20 16.06
C LYS A 252 -13.56 -16.09 15.77
N LEU A 253 -14.01 -15.10 14.99
CA LEU A 253 -13.24 -13.91 14.65
C LEU A 253 -13.79 -12.71 15.42
N THR A 254 -12.95 -12.11 16.24
CA THR A 254 -13.26 -10.88 16.97
C THR A 254 -12.56 -9.70 16.31
N VAL A 255 -13.34 -8.71 15.89
CA VAL A 255 -12.88 -7.47 15.25
C VAL A 255 -13.11 -6.32 16.22
N LYS A 256 -12.04 -5.70 16.70
CA LYS A 256 -12.10 -4.57 17.63
C LYS A 256 -11.56 -3.30 16.98
N GLY A 257 -12.32 -2.21 17.06
CA GLY A 257 -11.88 -0.89 16.60
C GLY A 257 -11.06 -0.15 17.66
N LYS A 258 -9.93 0.47 17.28
CA LYS A 258 -9.08 1.22 18.22
C LYS A 258 -9.66 2.57 18.66
N ILE A 259 -10.41 3.25 17.80
CA ILE A 259 -11.03 4.56 18.06
C ILE A 259 -12.40 4.37 18.71
N SER A 260 -13.24 3.51 18.14
CA SER A 260 -14.57 3.21 18.67
C SER A 260 -14.51 2.44 19.99
N ASN A 261 -13.44 1.66 20.19
CA ASN A 261 -13.29 0.68 21.27
C ASN A 261 -14.45 -0.33 21.33
N ASN A 262 -15.17 -0.49 20.22
CA ASN A 262 -16.23 -1.45 20.06
C ASN A 262 -15.69 -2.75 19.46
N THR A 263 -16.41 -3.83 19.68
CA THR A 263 -16.07 -5.16 19.20
C THR A 263 -17.24 -5.76 18.43
N VAL A 264 -16.96 -6.42 17.31
CA VAL A 264 -17.88 -7.29 16.57
C VAL A 264 -17.26 -8.68 16.54
N THR A 265 -17.99 -9.69 16.99
CA THR A 265 -17.52 -11.07 17.02
C THR A 265 -18.38 -11.93 16.12
N LEU A 266 -17.74 -12.63 15.21
CA LEU A 266 -18.37 -13.42 14.16
C LEU A 266 -18.02 -14.91 14.34
N THR A 267 -19.03 -15.75 14.22
CA THR A 267 -18.88 -17.20 14.08
C THR A 267 -19.28 -17.58 12.66
N PRO A 268 -18.31 -17.66 11.71
CA PRO A 268 -18.58 -18.02 10.32
C PRO A 268 -18.90 -19.50 10.13
N ASP A 269 -19.60 -19.80 9.03
CA ASP A 269 -19.72 -21.17 8.54
C ASP A 269 -18.33 -21.71 8.17
N VAL A 270 -17.97 -22.85 8.76
CA VAL A 270 -16.69 -23.52 8.53
C VAL A 270 -16.88 -24.61 7.48
N SER A 271 -16.16 -24.48 6.36
CA SER A 271 -16.08 -25.54 5.35
C SER A 271 -14.92 -26.47 5.67
N PHE A 272 -14.99 -27.73 5.24
CA PHE A 272 -13.87 -28.66 5.40
C PHE A 272 -13.66 -29.55 4.18
N VAL A 273 -12.42 -30.02 4.04
CA VAL A 273 -12.00 -31.02 3.04
C VAL A 273 -11.18 -32.09 3.74
N ASP A 274 -11.51 -33.35 3.46
CA ASP A 274 -10.68 -34.49 3.87
C ASP A 274 -9.52 -34.63 2.87
N ILE A 275 -8.30 -34.48 3.38
CA ILE A 275 -7.06 -34.82 2.70
C ILE A 275 -6.52 -36.13 3.30
N VAL A 276 -5.64 -36.83 2.59
CA VAL A 276 -5.32 -38.26 2.85
C VAL A 276 -5.07 -38.61 4.34
N THR A 277 -4.47 -37.69 5.11
CA THR A 277 -4.13 -37.91 6.53
C THR A 277 -4.72 -36.87 7.49
N ALA A 278 -5.50 -35.91 7.00
CA ALA A 278 -6.01 -34.79 7.80
C ALA A 278 -7.31 -34.22 7.25
N ARG A 279 -8.02 -33.45 8.08
CA ARG A 279 -9.14 -32.63 7.69
C ARG A 279 -8.72 -31.18 7.79
N GLU A 280 -8.83 -30.46 6.69
CA GLU A 280 -8.59 -29.03 6.61
C GLU A 280 -9.92 -28.29 6.72
N PHE A 281 -10.00 -27.33 7.63
CA PHE A 281 -11.14 -26.47 7.87
C PHE A 281 -10.80 -25.06 7.43
N SER A 282 -11.71 -24.41 6.72
CA SER A 282 -11.50 -23.05 6.24
C SER A 282 -12.76 -22.20 6.33
N ALA A 283 -12.56 -20.92 6.66
CA ALA A 283 -13.58 -19.89 6.62
C ALA A 283 -12.96 -18.55 6.19
N ALA A 284 -13.77 -17.70 5.59
CA ALA A 284 -13.38 -16.36 5.18
C ALA A 284 -14.41 -15.33 5.64
N VAL A 285 -13.93 -14.17 6.06
CA VAL A 285 -14.76 -13.03 6.47
C VAL A 285 -14.33 -11.80 5.67
N ILE A 286 -15.26 -11.22 4.92
CA ILE A 286 -15.04 -9.95 4.23
C ILE A 286 -15.32 -8.82 5.22
N LEU A 287 -14.31 -8.00 5.49
CA LEU A 287 -14.46 -6.81 6.33
C LEU A 287 -14.86 -5.58 5.53
N ASP A 288 -14.31 -5.43 4.31
CA ASP A 288 -14.66 -4.34 3.38
C ASP A 288 -14.53 -4.80 1.93
N LYS A 289 -15.60 -4.61 1.15
CA LYS A 289 -15.63 -4.81 -0.30
C LYS A 289 -16.59 -3.81 -0.94
N LEU A 290 -16.25 -3.26 -2.11
CA LEU A 290 -17.07 -2.24 -2.79
C LEU A 290 -18.36 -2.78 -3.46
N ALA A 291 -18.78 -3.99 -3.11
CA ALA A 291 -20.06 -4.56 -3.52
C ALA A 291 -21.18 -4.07 -2.59
N ASP A 292 -22.40 -4.00 -3.12
CA ASP A 292 -23.55 -3.49 -2.38
C ASP A 292 -23.77 -4.29 -1.08
N GLY A 293 -23.81 -3.58 0.05
CA GLY A 293 -24.00 -4.17 1.37
C GLY A 293 -22.79 -4.91 1.95
N GLN A 294 -21.62 -4.86 1.29
CA GLN A 294 -20.37 -5.48 1.77
C GLN A 294 -19.28 -4.45 2.13
N ASN A 295 -19.52 -3.17 1.89
CA ASN A 295 -18.60 -2.12 2.34
C ASN A 295 -18.66 -1.96 3.85
N PHE A 296 -17.55 -1.53 4.44
CA PHE A 296 -17.37 -1.45 5.89
C PHE A 296 -18.47 -0.64 6.56
N LYS A 297 -18.89 0.47 5.93
CA LYS A 297 -19.99 1.33 6.40
C LYS A 297 -21.30 0.58 6.58
N ALA A 298 -21.69 -0.25 5.60
CA ALA A 298 -22.93 -1.00 5.62
C ALA A 298 -22.86 -2.26 6.50
N THR A 299 -21.65 -2.68 6.87
CA THR A 299 -21.39 -3.87 7.69
C THR A 299 -20.96 -3.48 9.11
N PHE A 300 -19.66 -3.45 9.38
CA PHE A 300 -19.09 -3.20 10.70
C PHE A 300 -19.37 -1.78 11.21
N GLY A 301 -19.56 -0.82 10.29
CA GLY A 301 -19.91 0.58 10.56
C GLY A 301 -21.39 0.83 10.85
N ASP A 302 -22.28 -0.14 10.64
CA ASP A 302 -23.70 -0.04 10.97
C ASP A 302 -24.02 -0.89 12.21
N ALA A 303 -24.47 -0.24 13.29
CA ALA A 303 -24.86 -0.90 14.53
C ALA A 303 -26.00 -1.92 14.36
N ASN A 304 -26.78 -1.83 13.28
CA ASN A 304 -27.91 -2.71 12.98
C ASN A 304 -27.60 -3.76 11.92
N TRP A 305 -26.38 -3.77 11.35
CA TRP A 305 -25.98 -4.78 10.39
C TRP A 305 -26.15 -6.17 10.99
N LYS A 306 -26.76 -7.08 10.23
CA LYS A 306 -26.86 -8.49 10.60
C LYS A 306 -26.31 -9.34 9.46
N PRO A 307 -25.21 -10.08 9.70
CA PRO A 307 -24.72 -11.03 8.72
C PRO A 307 -25.77 -12.10 8.39
N ILE A 308 -25.85 -12.53 7.13
CA ILE A 308 -26.81 -13.56 6.69
C ILE A 308 -26.33 -14.98 7.05
N ASN A 309 -25.00 -15.21 7.05
CA ASN A 309 -24.38 -16.53 7.21
C ASN A 309 -23.49 -16.64 8.46
N TYR A 310 -23.73 -15.80 9.48
CA TYR A 310 -22.87 -15.76 10.66
C TYR A 310 -23.74 -15.53 11.90
N VAL A 311 -23.38 -16.17 13.01
CA VAL A 311 -23.82 -15.71 14.32
C VAL A 311 -22.93 -14.52 14.70
N GLU A 312 -23.55 -13.44 15.17
CA GLU A 312 -22.84 -12.20 15.45
C GLU A 312 -23.23 -11.64 16.82
N SER A 313 -22.22 -11.14 17.54
CA SER A 313 -22.40 -10.35 18.75
C SER A 313 -21.50 -9.12 18.73
N ARG A 314 -22.07 -7.96 19.08
CA ARG A 314 -21.33 -6.69 19.10
C ARG A 314 -21.63 -5.83 20.31
N THR A 315 -20.69 -4.94 20.62
CA THR A 315 -20.87 -3.87 21.61
C THR A 315 -21.36 -2.57 20.98
N GLY A 316 -21.22 -2.40 19.67
CA GLY A 316 -21.61 -1.20 18.92
C GLY A 316 -21.09 -1.21 17.48
N ALA A 317 -21.28 -0.10 16.77
CA ALA A 317 -20.68 0.11 15.45
C ALA A 317 -19.19 0.44 15.56
N LEU A 318 -18.41 -0.04 14.61
CA LEU A 318 -17.02 0.39 14.40
C LEU A 318 -16.99 1.71 13.61
N THR A 319 -15.95 2.49 13.79
CA THR A 319 -15.72 3.77 13.10
C THR A 319 -15.02 3.50 11.76
N PRO A 320 -15.64 3.82 10.61
CA PRO A 320 -14.98 3.67 9.33
C PRO A 320 -13.66 4.45 9.27
N GLY A 321 -12.59 3.81 8.81
CA GLY A 321 -11.25 4.37 8.69
C GLY A 321 -10.35 4.13 9.90
N GLU A 322 -10.88 3.56 10.98
CA GLU A 322 -10.08 3.22 12.17
C GLU A 322 -9.21 1.98 11.96
N ASP A 323 -8.15 1.87 12.75
CA ASP A 323 -7.36 0.65 12.88
C ASP A 323 -8.11 -0.43 13.67
N LEU A 324 -7.95 -1.66 13.22
CA LEU A 324 -8.60 -2.86 13.73
C LEU A 324 -7.58 -3.76 14.43
N GLU A 325 -8.01 -4.33 15.56
CA GLU A 325 -7.36 -5.43 16.28
C GLU A 325 -8.21 -6.69 16.00
N LEU A 326 -7.62 -7.67 15.32
CA LEU A 326 -8.28 -8.90 14.85
C LEU A 326 -7.79 -10.08 15.69
N SER A 327 -8.71 -10.82 16.29
CA SER A 327 -8.42 -11.92 17.20
C SER A 327 -9.19 -13.17 16.78
N PHE A 328 -8.48 -14.22 16.39
CA PHE A 328 -9.06 -15.48 15.91
C PHE A 328 -8.84 -16.61 16.91
N THR A 329 -9.92 -17.28 17.31
CA THR A 329 -9.89 -18.48 18.16
C THR A 329 -10.58 -19.64 17.48
N VAL A 330 -10.14 -20.85 17.78
CA VAL A 330 -10.75 -22.09 17.29
C VAL A 330 -11.13 -22.96 18.47
N SER A 331 -12.35 -23.47 18.49
CA SER A 331 -12.79 -24.45 19.48
C SER A 331 -13.32 -25.73 18.83
N SER A 332 -13.11 -26.85 19.50
CA SER A 332 -13.56 -28.17 19.01
C SER A 332 -14.83 -28.64 19.73
N SER A 333 -15.69 -29.39 19.01
CA SER A 333 -16.78 -30.14 19.64
C SER A 333 -16.34 -31.41 20.36
N ASP A 334 -15.07 -31.81 20.22
CA ASP A 334 -14.48 -32.98 20.88
C ASP A 334 -13.55 -32.52 22.01
N ASP A 335 -13.93 -32.82 23.26
CA ASP A 335 -13.16 -32.44 24.47
C ASP A 335 -11.73 -32.99 24.51
N ARG A 336 -11.38 -33.95 23.63
CA ARG A 336 -10.01 -34.47 23.50
C ARG A 336 -9.12 -33.51 22.70
N VAL A 337 -9.71 -32.68 21.83
CA VAL A 337 -9.02 -31.68 21.00
C VAL A 337 -8.96 -30.36 21.75
N LEU A 338 -7.76 -29.80 21.93
CA LEU A 338 -7.59 -28.54 22.65
C LEU A 338 -7.98 -27.33 21.78
N ASP A 339 -8.70 -26.40 22.38
CA ASP A 339 -8.96 -25.08 21.80
C ASP A 339 -7.66 -24.30 21.58
N ILE A 340 -7.69 -23.38 20.60
CA ILE A 340 -6.54 -22.56 20.24
C ILE A 340 -6.65 -21.17 20.86
N ASP A 341 -5.58 -20.76 21.55
CA ASP A 341 -5.41 -19.41 22.06
C ASP A 341 -5.49 -18.36 20.93
N PRO A 342 -5.92 -17.12 21.24
CA PRO A 342 -6.17 -16.13 20.20
C PRO A 342 -4.94 -15.83 19.32
N ILE A 343 -5.13 -15.93 18.00
CA ILE A 343 -4.18 -15.45 16.99
C ILE A 343 -4.52 -14.00 16.67
N GLU A 344 -3.59 -13.09 16.93
CA GLU A 344 -3.81 -11.64 16.79
C GLU A 344 -3.18 -11.07 15.51
N ARG A 345 -3.89 -10.15 14.84
CA ARG A 345 -3.42 -9.34 13.71
C ARG A 345 -3.98 -7.92 13.79
N THR A 346 -3.43 -7.02 12.97
CA THR A 346 -3.93 -5.65 12.83
C THR A 346 -4.08 -5.27 11.38
N ALA A 347 -5.07 -4.44 11.07
CA ALA A 347 -5.27 -3.84 9.75
C ALA A 347 -6.00 -2.50 9.88
N ASN A 348 -5.96 -1.65 8.86
CA ASN A 348 -6.88 -0.51 8.80
C ASN A 348 -8.17 -0.92 8.10
N SER A 349 -9.31 -0.40 8.59
CA SER A 349 -10.63 -0.78 8.08
C SER A 349 -10.90 -0.36 6.62
N LEU A 350 -10.27 0.71 6.13
CA LEU A 350 -10.56 1.26 4.79
C LEU A 350 -9.34 1.49 3.90
N PHE A 351 -8.17 1.68 4.49
CA PHE A 351 -6.94 2.09 3.80
C PHE A 351 -5.80 1.06 3.98
N ALA A 352 -4.67 1.27 3.30
CA ALA A 352 -3.50 0.43 3.52
C ALA A 352 -2.98 0.57 4.96
N SER A 353 -2.89 1.84 5.41
CA SER A 353 -2.54 2.25 6.77
C SER A 353 -2.81 3.74 6.94
N LEU A 354 -2.72 4.23 8.17
CA LEU A 354 -2.63 5.66 8.46
C LEU A 354 -1.17 6.04 8.73
N ASN A 355 -0.79 7.27 8.41
CA ASN A 355 0.53 7.79 8.78
C ASN A 355 0.64 7.87 10.33
N GLN A 356 1.65 7.25 10.91
CA GLN A 356 1.82 7.20 12.36
C GLN A 356 2.12 8.57 12.99
N ALA A 357 2.77 9.47 12.25
CA ALA A 357 3.06 10.82 12.71
C ALA A 357 1.86 11.76 12.55
N GLU A 358 1.09 11.57 11.47
CA GLU A 358 -0.09 12.37 11.12
C GLU A 358 -1.30 11.45 10.86
N PRO A 359 -2.01 10.97 11.90
CA PRO A 359 -3.05 9.94 11.78
C PRO A 359 -4.26 10.31 10.92
N THR A 360 -4.36 11.54 10.45
CA THR A 360 -5.39 11.98 9.49
C THR A 360 -4.92 11.89 8.03
N GLU A 361 -3.72 11.39 7.77
CA GLU A 361 -3.21 11.08 6.43
C GLU A 361 -3.34 9.57 6.14
N ALA A 362 -4.11 9.24 5.11
CA ALA A 362 -4.32 7.86 4.67
C ALA A 362 -3.29 7.45 3.60
N ASN A 363 -2.70 6.27 3.75
CA ASN A 363 -1.86 5.64 2.73
C ASN A 363 -2.72 4.83 1.75
N ILE A 364 -2.56 5.10 0.46
CA ILE A 364 -3.38 4.54 -0.63
C ILE A 364 -2.52 3.64 -1.50
N ALA A 365 -2.94 2.38 -1.63
CA ALA A 365 -2.19 1.35 -2.35
C ALA A 365 -3.01 0.61 -3.42
N TYR A 366 -4.33 0.57 -3.27
CA TYR A 366 -5.24 -0.17 -4.15
C TYR A 366 -6.46 0.67 -4.48
N GLY A 367 -7.18 0.32 -5.54
CA GLY A 367 -8.39 1.01 -5.99
C GLY A 367 -9.48 1.09 -4.93
N ARG A 368 -9.64 0.05 -4.08
CA ARG A 368 -10.53 0.10 -2.90
C ARG A 368 -10.15 1.19 -1.92
N HIS A 369 -8.86 1.31 -1.57
CA HIS A 369 -8.36 2.35 -0.66
C HIS A 369 -8.68 3.73 -1.23
N LEU A 370 -8.45 3.92 -2.53
CA LEU A 370 -8.73 5.16 -3.23
C LEU A 370 -10.23 5.48 -3.24
N GLN A 371 -11.08 4.51 -3.57
CA GLN A 371 -12.54 4.68 -3.60
C GLN A 371 -13.11 4.97 -2.20
N ASN A 372 -12.51 4.42 -1.14
CA ASN A 372 -12.91 4.67 0.24
C ASN A 372 -12.61 6.10 0.73
N LEU A 373 -11.86 6.91 -0.01
CA LEU A 373 -11.79 8.35 0.26
C LEU A 373 -13.15 9.04 0.02
N ASP A 374 -14.03 8.48 -0.80
CA ASP A 374 -15.38 9.01 -1.02
C ASP A 374 -16.28 8.81 0.20
N ASN A 375 -16.82 9.90 0.73
CA ASN A 375 -17.60 9.87 1.97
C ASN A 375 -18.92 9.09 1.83
N SER A 376 -19.52 9.05 0.64
CA SER A 376 -20.76 8.31 0.42
C SER A 376 -20.54 6.80 0.47
N THR A 377 -19.39 6.36 -0.03
CA THR A 377 -18.91 4.97 -0.04
C THR A 377 -18.50 4.53 1.37
N SER A 378 -17.59 5.25 2.01
CA SER A 378 -16.95 4.81 3.25
C SER A 378 -17.65 5.24 4.53
N GLY A 379 -18.42 6.33 4.50
CA GLY A 379 -19.05 6.88 5.71
C GLY A 379 -18.04 7.40 6.74
N LEU A 380 -16.87 7.86 6.27
CA LEU A 380 -15.84 8.45 7.11
C LEU A 380 -16.42 9.55 8.04
N PRO A 381 -16.02 9.57 9.32
CA PRO A 381 -16.32 10.71 10.18
C PRO A 381 -15.70 11.99 9.63
N ALA A 382 -16.38 13.12 9.84
CA ALA A 382 -15.86 14.42 9.43
C ALA A 382 -14.50 14.70 10.09
N GLY A 383 -13.52 15.13 9.29
CA GLY A 383 -12.16 15.41 9.74
C GLY A 383 -11.30 14.18 10.04
N ALA A 384 -11.82 12.95 9.88
CA ALA A 384 -11.03 11.75 10.13
C ALA A 384 -9.84 11.63 9.19
N ILE A 385 -10.05 11.93 7.90
CA ILE A 385 -9.02 11.93 6.86
C ILE A 385 -8.99 13.29 6.19
N THR A 386 -7.85 13.97 6.31
CA THR A 386 -7.62 15.31 5.76
C THR A 386 -6.54 15.34 4.69
N ALA A 387 -5.73 14.27 4.60
CA ALA A 387 -4.75 14.08 3.54
C ALA A 387 -4.75 12.62 3.08
N ALA A 388 -4.33 12.40 1.84
CA ALA A 388 -4.10 11.06 1.31
C ALA A 388 -2.83 11.03 0.48
N LYS A 389 -2.08 9.93 0.62
CA LYS A 389 -0.79 9.73 -0.02
C LYS A 389 -0.76 8.37 -0.71
N GLN A 390 -0.47 8.36 -2.00
CA GLN A 390 -0.26 7.13 -2.75
C GLN A 390 1.09 6.50 -2.39
N ILE A 391 1.11 5.18 -2.24
CA ILE A 391 2.29 4.40 -1.85
C ILE A 391 2.58 3.21 -2.79
N SER A 392 1.81 3.06 -3.86
CA SER A 392 2.03 2.09 -4.94
C SER A 392 1.27 2.49 -6.20
N ASP A 393 1.62 1.89 -7.33
CA ASP A 393 0.82 1.99 -8.55
C ASP A 393 -0.55 1.35 -8.34
N ILE A 394 -1.58 1.92 -9.00
CA ILE A 394 -2.96 1.43 -8.95
C ILE A 394 -3.43 1.21 -10.39
N ASP A 395 -3.58 -0.05 -10.81
CA ASP A 395 -4.07 -0.41 -12.14
C ASP A 395 -5.48 -1.00 -12.08
N PHE A 396 -6.41 -0.35 -12.78
CA PHE A 396 -7.82 -0.75 -12.86
C PHE A 396 -8.08 -1.80 -13.95
N ASN A 397 -7.09 -2.10 -14.80
CA ASN A 397 -7.19 -3.05 -15.90
C ASN A 397 -6.06 -4.09 -15.90
N ASP A 398 -5.53 -4.43 -14.72
CA ASP A 398 -4.51 -5.46 -14.57
C ASP A 398 -5.07 -6.84 -15.01
N GLU A 399 -4.93 -7.16 -16.30
CA GLU A 399 -5.11 -8.49 -16.87
C GLU A 399 -3.81 -9.31 -16.77
N SER A 400 -2.85 -8.97 -15.88
CA SER A 400 -1.53 -9.62 -15.91
C SER A 400 -1.65 -11.16 -15.87
N TYR A 401 -1.40 -11.70 -17.07
CA TYR A 401 -1.09 -13.06 -17.48
C TYR A 401 -2.08 -14.17 -17.11
N LYS A 402 -2.61 -14.81 -18.17
CA LYS A 402 -3.45 -16.01 -18.17
C LYS A 402 -2.82 -17.26 -17.50
N ASP A 403 -1.61 -17.17 -16.99
CA ASP A 403 -0.90 -18.20 -16.24
C ASP A 403 -0.11 -17.52 -15.11
N LEU A 404 -0.67 -17.36 -13.89
CA LEU A 404 0.06 -16.78 -12.75
C LEU A 404 -0.27 -17.43 -11.39
N PRO A 405 0.66 -17.34 -10.41
CA PRO A 405 0.59 -17.97 -9.08
C PRO A 405 -0.54 -17.48 -8.17
N VAL A 406 -0.74 -18.20 -7.05
CA VAL A 406 -1.90 -18.19 -6.11
C VAL A 406 -2.26 -16.81 -5.48
N GLU A 407 -1.43 -15.78 -5.59
CA GLU A 407 -1.61 -14.49 -4.88
C GLU A 407 -2.34 -13.38 -5.67
N LYS A 408 -2.70 -13.57 -6.94
CA LYS A 408 -3.29 -12.50 -7.79
C LYS A 408 -4.82 -12.39 -7.95
N PRO A 409 -5.73 -13.06 -7.20
CA PRO A 409 -7.18 -12.90 -7.40
C PRO A 409 -7.80 -11.63 -6.80
N PHE A 410 -7.02 -10.74 -6.17
CA PHE A 410 -7.52 -9.59 -5.38
C PHE A 410 -7.34 -8.23 -6.05
N LEU A 411 -7.26 -8.19 -7.38
CA LEU A 411 -7.12 -6.96 -8.16
C LEU A 411 -8.49 -6.46 -8.63
N TRP A 412 -8.63 -5.14 -8.81
CA TRP A 412 -9.88 -4.46 -9.15
C TRP A 412 -10.69 -5.16 -10.24
N LYS A 413 -10.09 -5.44 -11.39
CA LYS A 413 -10.76 -6.05 -12.54
C LYS A 413 -11.31 -7.45 -12.24
N SER A 414 -10.57 -8.25 -11.48
CA SER A 414 -10.99 -9.61 -11.08
C SER A 414 -12.15 -9.57 -10.09
N LEU A 415 -12.14 -8.62 -9.15
CA LEU A 415 -13.16 -8.50 -8.11
C LEU A 415 -14.44 -7.78 -8.57
N TYR A 416 -14.30 -6.81 -9.47
CA TYR A 416 -15.36 -5.87 -9.80
C TYR A 416 -15.72 -5.82 -11.30
N GLY A 417 -14.99 -6.54 -12.16
CA GLY A 417 -15.19 -6.51 -13.61
C GLY A 417 -15.05 -5.10 -14.17
N ASP A 418 -16.00 -4.69 -15.01
CA ASP A 418 -16.04 -3.34 -15.62
C ASP A 418 -16.65 -2.27 -14.70
N LYS A 419 -16.61 -2.46 -13.38
CA LYS A 419 -17.11 -1.46 -12.42
C LYS A 419 -16.35 -0.15 -12.61
N THR A 420 -17.10 0.92 -12.83
CA THR A 420 -16.55 2.28 -12.93
C THR A 420 -16.26 2.85 -11.54
N PHE A 421 -15.21 3.66 -11.48
CA PHE A 421 -14.84 4.45 -10.32
C PHE A 421 -15.86 5.57 -10.10
N THR A 422 -16.26 5.77 -8.85
CA THR A 422 -17.14 6.86 -8.44
C THR A 422 -16.30 8.06 -8.04
N PRO A 423 -16.50 9.25 -8.65
CA PRO A 423 -15.74 10.45 -8.29
C PRO A 423 -15.74 10.69 -6.77
N ILE A 424 -14.57 10.96 -6.19
CA ILE A 424 -14.43 11.16 -4.75
C ILE A 424 -15.07 12.49 -4.35
N ASN A 425 -16.00 12.45 -3.40
CA ASN A 425 -16.58 13.63 -2.77
C ASN A 425 -16.38 13.55 -1.26
N ASN A 426 -15.32 14.19 -0.78
CA ASN A 426 -14.97 14.24 0.64
C ASN A 426 -14.66 15.68 1.06
N PRO A 427 -15.56 16.35 1.81
CA PRO A 427 -15.36 17.73 2.21
C PRO A 427 -14.26 17.93 3.26
N SER A 428 -13.75 16.85 3.87
CA SER A 428 -12.65 16.92 4.84
C SER A 428 -11.27 16.75 4.20
N LEU A 429 -11.21 16.23 2.98
CA LEU A 429 -9.94 15.95 2.29
C LEU A 429 -9.36 17.24 1.72
N ASN A 430 -8.27 17.71 2.34
CA ASN A 430 -7.58 18.93 1.95
C ASN A 430 -6.47 18.67 0.93
N LYS A 431 -5.82 17.50 1.00
CA LYS A 431 -4.65 17.18 0.19
C LYS A 431 -4.68 15.79 -0.41
N TYR A 432 -4.19 15.68 -1.63
CA TYR A 432 -3.85 14.39 -2.24
C TYR A 432 -2.46 14.45 -2.87
N SER A 433 -1.63 13.42 -2.62
CA SER A 433 -0.30 13.29 -3.22
C SER A 433 -0.11 11.92 -3.89
N GLY A 434 0.37 11.92 -5.14
CA GLY A 434 0.84 10.73 -5.86
C GLY A 434 2.26 10.25 -5.49
N TYR A 435 2.94 11.02 -4.62
CA TYR A 435 4.29 10.86 -4.08
C TYR A 435 5.47 10.92 -5.07
N ILE A 436 6.43 11.82 -4.77
CA ILE A 436 7.88 11.61 -4.93
C ILE A 436 8.56 12.35 -3.77
N ASP A 437 9.45 11.70 -3.02
CA ASP A 437 10.31 12.38 -2.02
C ASP A 437 11.77 11.98 -2.25
N VAL A 438 12.27 12.25 -3.46
CA VAL A 438 13.70 12.23 -3.83
C VAL A 438 13.96 13.27 -4.93
N PRO A 439 15.00 14.12 -4.85
CA PRO A 439 15.29 15.18 -5.83
C PRO A 439 15.66 14.72 -7.26
N SER A 440 15.65 13.43 -7.56
CA SER A 440 16.11 12.87 -8.84
C SER A 440 15.33 11.64 -9.31
N ALA A 441 14.19 11.30 -8.71
CA ALA A 441 13.40 10.16 -9.15
C ALA A 441 12.34 10.60 -10.16
N THR A 442 12.43 10.04 -11.36
CA THR A 442 11.52 10.23 -12.51
C THR A 442 10.16 9.54 -12.35
N ASP A 443 9.92 8.77 -11.30
CA ASP A 443 8.74 7.89 -11.20
C ASP A 443 7.88 8.23 -9.96
N SER A 444 6.85 9.07 -10.15
CA SER A 444 5.70 9.10 -9.25
C SER A 444 4.82 7.87 -9.49
N PHE A 445 4.12 7.42 -8.45
CA PHE A 445 3.17 6.32 -8.61
C PHE A 445 2.05 6.70 -9.59
N LYS A 446 1.61 5.71 -10.37
CA LYS A 446 0.64 5.88 -11.45
C LYS A 446 -0.71 5.33 -11.05
N ILE A 447 -1.75 6.01 -11.52
CA ILE A 447 -3.10 5.48 -11.60
C ILE A 447 -3.37 5.13 -13.06
N LEU A 448 -3.50 3.85 -13.36
CA LEU A 448 -3.56 3.31 -14.71
C LEU A 448 -4.99 2.85 -15.04
N ASN A 449 -5.41 3.12 -16.28
CA ASN A 449 -6.60 2.54 -16.91
C ASN A 449 -7.91 2.77 -16.14
N MET A 450 -7.98 3.85 -15.35
CA MET A 450 -9.16 4.17 -14.56
C MET A 450 -10.33 4.60 -15.45
N HIS A 451 -11.49 3.98 -15.25
CA HIS A 451 -12.74 4.38 -15.90
C HIS A 451 -13.71 4.97 -14.88
N ILE A 452 -14.00 6.26 -15.00
CA ILE A 452 -14.89 7.03 -14.12
C ILE A 452 -16.24 7.24 -14.80
N ALA A 453 -17.34 7.03 -14.07
CA ALA A 453 -18.69 7.36 -14.53
C ALA A 453 -19.13 8.71 -13.98
N GLY A 454 -19.35 9.69 -14.86
CA GLY A 454 -19.74 11.04 -14.44
C GLY A 454 -21.21 11.19 -14.05
N ASN A 455 -22.11 10.32 -14.53
CA ASN A 455 -23.52 10.25 -14.09
C ASN A 455 -24.26 11.61 -14.03
N ASN A 456 -24.00 12.51 -14.98
CA ASN A 456 -24.54 13.89 -15.02
C ASN A 456 -24.20 14.74 -13.77
N LYS A 457 -23.06 14.47 -13.13
CA LYS A 457 -22.49 15.25 -12.02
C LYS A 457 -21.07 15.72 -12.38
N PRO A 458 -20.45 16.59 -11.58
CA PRO A 458 -19.02 16.85 -11.70
C PRO A 458 -18.22 15.55 -11.62
N ALA A 459 -17.24 15.38 -12.51
CA ALA A 459 -16.49 14.14 -12.62
C ALA A 459 -15.00 14.36 -12.85
N GLY A 460 -14.22 13.51 -12.20
CA GLY A 460 -12.76 13.47 -12.14
C GLY A 460 -12.37 12.40 -11.14
N LEU A 461 -11.08 12.28 -10.81
CA LEU A 461 -10.69 11.56 -9.59
C LEU A 461 -11.50 12.07 -8.39
N PHE A 462 -11.63 13.40 -8.31
CA PHE A 462 -12.54 14.11 -7.43
C PHE A 462 -13.73 14.66 -8.21
N GLY A 463 -14.95 14.44 -7.70
CA GLY A 463 -16.14 15.09 -8.24
C GLY A 463 -16.12 16.57 -7.88
N ASP A 464 -16.28 16.84 -6.59
CA ASP A 464 -16.08 18.13 -5.95
C ASP A 464 -14.86 18.06 -5.01
N PHE A 465 -13.78 18.79 -5.35
CA PHE A 465 -12.60 18.90 -4.49
C PHE A 465 -12.60 20.23 -3.72
N ALA A 466 -12.72 20.14 -2.40
CA ALA A 466 -12.74 21.29 -1.48
C ALA A 466 -11.37 21.57 -0.85
N GLY A 467 -10.36 20.77 -1.17
CA GLY A 467 -9.00 20.90 -0.65
C GLY A 467 -8.20 22.02 -1.33
N ASP A 468 -6.97 22.18 -0.86
CA ASP A 468 -6.06 23.25 -1.30
C ASP A 468 -4.88 22.75 -2.15
N GLU A 469 -4.63 21.44 -2.18
CA GLU A 469 -3.45 20.88 -2.84
C GLU A 469 -3.69 19.49 -3.47
N ILE A 470 -3.34 19.35 -4.75
CA ILE A 470 -3.12 18.06 -5.42
C ILE A 470 -1.70 18.07 -5.98
N SER A 471 -0.90 17.06 -5.67
CA SER A 471 0.52 17.05 -6.04
C SER A 471 1.05 15.70 -6.51
N GLY A 472 2.01 15.72 -7.45
CA GLY A 472 2.78 14.53 -7.83
C GLY A 472 1.95 13.38 -8.40
N LEU A 473 0.72 13.65 -8.84
CA LEU A 473 -0.23 12.63 -9.27
C LEU A 473 -0.07 12.36 -10.77
N THR A 474 0.18 11.11 -11.13
CA THR A 474 0.21 10.65 -12.53
C THR A 474 -1.00 9.78 -12.84
N MET A 475 -1.84 10.21 -13.78
CA MET A 475 -2.99 9.46 -14.29
C MET A 475 -2.76 9.08 -15.75
N VAL A 476 -2.83 7.79 -16.05
CA VAL A 476 -2.52 7.24 -17.37
C VAL A 476 -3.74 6.51 -17.91
N ASN A 477 -4.06 6.73 -19.18
CA ASN A 477 -5.14 6.03 -19.88
C ASN A 477 -6.51 6.18 -19.18
N THR A 478 -6.73 7.32 -18.51
CA THR A 478 -7.96 7.56 -17.77
C THR A 478 -9.11 7.91 -18.73
N LYS A 479 -10.28 7.33 -18.45
CA LYS A 479 -11.52 7.59 -19.20
C LYS A 479 -12.59 8.13 -18.25
N ILE A 480 -13.21 9.25 -18.60
CA ILE A 480 -14.33 9.85 -17.86
C ILE A 480 -15.53 9.95 -18.79
N GLU A 481 -16.51 9.06 -18.56
CA GLU A 481 -17.73 9.01 -19.35
C GLU A 481 -18.83 9.87 -18.75
N GLY A 482 -19.11 10.98 -19.45
CA GLY A 482 -20.18 11.90 -19.11
C GLY A 482 -19.85 12.76 -17.89
N GLY A 483 -20.84 13.56 -17.48
CA GLY A 483 -20.70 14.52 -16.38
C GLY A 483 -21.10 15.93 -16.80
N THR A 484 -21.25 16.82 -15.83
CA THR A 484 -21.51 18.25 -16.06
C THR A 484 -20.20 18.98 -16.31
N ASN A 485 -19.40 19.17 -15.26
CA ASN A 485 -18.03 19.64 -15.34
C ASN A 485 -17.08 18.45 -15.23
N VAL A 486 -16.15 18.31 -16.16
CA VAL A 486 -15.23 17.17 -16.21
C VAL A 486 -13.79 17.65 -16.19
N GLY A 487 -12.99 17.13 -15.26
CA GLY A 487 -11.56 17.33 -15.20
C GLY A 487 -10.90 16.05 -14.72
N GLY A 488 -9.76 15.66 -15.30
CA GLY A 488 -9.07 14.42 -14.92
C GLY A 488 -8.83 14.31 -13.42
N LEU A 489 -8.37 15.40 -12.80
CA LEU A 489 -8.16 15.48 -11.36
C LEU A 489 -9.45 15.88 -10.63
N ALA A 490 -10.06 17.00 -11.03
CA ALA A 490 -11.24 17.54 -10.36
C ALA A 490 -12.32 17.98 -11.34
N GLY A 491 -13.55 17.48 -11.16
CA GLY A 491 -14.71 17.96 -11.89
C GLY A 491 -15.01 19.42 -11.56
N THR A 492 -15.19 19.73 -10.28
CA THR A 492 -15.37 21.09 -9.77
C THR A 492 -14.52 21.34 -8.52
N THR A 493 -14.08 22.58 -8.33
CA THR A 493 -13.53 23.07 -7.06
C THR A 493 -14.11 24.45 -6.72
N ASN A 494 -14.35 24.68 -5.43
CA ASN A 494 -14.84 25.95 -4.90
C ASN A 494 -13.84 26.64 -3.98
N SER A 495 -12.84 25.92 -3.50
CA SER A 495 -11.69 26.38 -2.73
C SER A 495 -10.61 26.94 -3.66
N SER A 496 -9.66 27.67 -3.08
CA SER A 496 -8.42 27.93 -3.82
C SER A 496 -7.61 26.64 -3.90
N LEU A 497 -7.16 26.27 -5.10
CA LEU A 497 -6.52 24.99 -5.37
C LEU A 497 -5.16 25.17 -6.03
N THR A 498 -4.14 24.51 -5.48
CA THR A 498 -2.82 24.35 -6.12
C THR A 498 -2.69 22.94 -6.68
N ILE A 499 -2.38 22.83 -7.97
CA ILE A 499 -2.01 21.60 -8.65
C ILE A 499 -0.54 21.72 -9.04
N LYS A 500 0.31 20.81 -8.55
CA LYS A 500 1.75 20.81 -8.84
C LYS A 500 2.27 19.43 -9.22
N ASP A 501 3.20 19.35 -10.15
CA ASP A 501 3.86 18.09 -10.53
C ASP A 501 2.88 17.00 -10.97
N CYS A 502 1.73 17.38 -11.54
CA CYS A 502 0.67 16.45 -11.93
C CYS A 502 0.72 16.15 -13.42
N ARG A 503 0.55 14.89 -13.78
CA ARG A 503 0.68 14.38 -15.14
C ARG A 503 -0.56 13.62 -15.52
N LEU A 504 -1.16 13.97 -16.65
CA LEU A 504 -2.27 13.20 -17.20
C LEU A 504 -2.00 12.90 -18.66
N TYR A 505 -1.92 11.63 -19.03
CA TYR A 505 -1.60 11.29 -20.42
C TYR A 505 -2.18 9.96 -20.87
N VAL A 506 -2.10 9.74 -22.17
CA VAL A 506 -2.46 8.51 -22.84
C VAL A 506 -1.21 7.89 -23.42
N GLU A 507 -1.03 6.59 -23.23
CA GLU A 507 0.07 5.86 -23.84
C GLU A 507 -0.18 5.68 -25.34
N ARG A 508 0.91 5.71 -26.12
CA ARG A 508 0.87 5.61 -27.58
C ARG A 508 0.09 4.39 -28.08
N ASP A 509 0.25 3.27 -27.39
CA ASP A 509 -0.30 1.97 -27.81
C ASP A 509 -1.65 1.67 -27.14
N TYR A 510 -2.26 2.65 -26.45
CA TYR A 510 -3.56 2.50 -25.78
C TYR A 510 -4.72 2.31 -26.77
N PHE A 511 -4.68 3.00 -27.91
CA PHE A 511 -5.75 2.94 -28.90
C PHE A 511 -5.54 1.83 -29.92
N ALA A 512 -6.63 1.15 -30.29
CA ALA A 512 -6.60 0.11 -31.32
C ALA A 512 -6.13 0.69 -32.66
N THR A 513 -5.29 -0.05 -33.39
CA THR A 513 -4.81 0.35 -34.72
C THR A 513 -5.99 0.62 -35.66
N GLY A 514 -6.01 1.79 -36.29
CA GLY A 514 -7.08 2.21 -37.21
C GLY A 514 -8.32 2.80 -36.55
N SER A 515 -8.32 3.00 -35.23
CA SER A 515 -9.36 3.77 -34.52
C SER A 515 -9.33 5.25 -34.92
N THR A 516 -10.48 5.90 -34.89
CA THR A 516 -10.59 7.34 -35.14
C THR A 516 -10.61 8.14 -33.83
N TYR A 517 -10.38 9.46 -33.90
CA TYR A 517 -10.50 10.32 -32.72
C TYR A 517 -11.89 10.23 -32.05
N ALA A 518 -12.96 9.94 -32.82
CA ALA A 518 -14.32 9.83 -32.32
C ALA A 518 -14.54 8.56 -31.47
N ASP A 519 -13.78 7.50 -31.76
CA ASP A 519 -13.77 6.26 -30.99
C ASP A 519 -12.96 6.39 -29.70
N ASN A 520 -12.04 7.36 -29.67
CA ASN A 520 -10.98 7.50 -28.67
C ASN A 520 -11.19 8.67 -27.69
N ILE A 521 -12.41 9.23 -27.63
CA ILE A 521 -12.72 10.31 -26.69
C ILE A 521 -12.65 9.78 -25.26
N LEU A 522 -11.75 10.35 -24.47
CA LEU A 522 -11.51 9.94 -23.09
C LEU A 522 -12.36 10.73 -22.12
N PHE A 523 -12.43 12.05 -22.27
CA PHE A 523 -13.21 12.90 -21.36
C PHE A 523 -14.42 13.48 -22.07
N LYS A 524 -15.62 13.24 -21.53
CA LYS A 524 -16.89 13.73 -22.07
C LYS A 524 -17.65 14.52 -21.03
N GLY A 525 -17.89 15.81 -21.27
CA GLY A 525 -18.71 16.63 -20.38
C GLY A 525 -19.78 17.45 -21.10
N THR A 526 -20.85 17.78 -20.39
CA THR A 526 -22.00 18.52 -20.92
C THR A 526 -21.94 20.02 -20.64
N THR A 527 -20.98 20.49 -19.82
CA THR A 527 -20.79 21.91 -19.50
C THR A 527 -19.33 22.31 -19.74
N ASN A 528 -18.44 22.23 -18.76
CA ASN A 528 -17.03 22.61 -18.94
C ASN A 528 -16.13 21.40 -18.82
N VAL A 529 -15.11 21.30 -19.68
CA VAL A 529 -14.19 20.16 -19.67
C VAL A 529 -12.76 20.62 -19.74
N GLY A 530 -11.94 20.19 -18.78
CA GLY A 530 -10.50 20.40 -18.76
C GLY A 530 -9.75 19.08 -18.69
N GLY A 531 -8.48 19.04 -19.09
CA GLY A 531 -7.65 17.86 -18.84
C GLY A 531 -7.40 17.64 -17.34
N LEU A 532 -7.20 18.71 -16.56
CA LEU A 532 -6.96 18.61 -15.11
C LEU A 532 -8.20 19.03 -14.30
N VAL A 533 -8.80 20.19 -14.63
CA VAL A 533 -9.93 20.75 -13.88
C VAL A 533 -11.08 21.11 -14.80
N GLY A 534 -12.30 20.64 -14.50
CA GLY A 534 -13.49 20.99 -15.27
C GLY A 534 -13.94 22.43 -15.03
N SER A 535 -14.25 22.77 -13.78
CA SER A 535 -14.72 24.11 -13.39
C SER A 535 -14.18 24.55 -12.04
N SER A 536 -13.87 25.84 -11.90
CA SER A 536 -13.52 26.43 -10.61
C SER A 536 -14.22 27.76 -10.35
N THR A 537 -14.68 27.94 -9.12
CA THR A 537 -15.06 29.27 -8.60
C THR A 537 -13.99 29.89 -7.70
N GLY A 538 -13.09 29.08 -7.14
CA GLY A 538 -11.93 29.56 -6.40
C GLY A 538 -10.74 29.85 -7.31
N ASP A 539 -9.71 30.48 -6.74
CA ASP A 539 -8.46 30.72 -7.46
C ASP A 539 -7.73 29.40 -7.73
N ILE A 540 -7.12 29.24 -8.90
CA ILE A 540 -6.37 28.05 -9.27
C ILE A 540 -4.93 28.41 -9.58
N THR A 541 -3.99 27.63 -9.04
CA THR A 541 -2.61 27.61 -9.50
C THR A 541 -2.31 26.24 -10.08
N ILE A 542 -1.89 26.17 -11.35
CA ILE A 542 -1.36 24.96 -11.98
C ILE A 542 0.12 25.22 -12.26
N LYS A 543 0.98 24.35 -11.74
CA LYS A 543 2.43 24.47 -11.82
C LYS A 543 3.09 23.14 -12.20
N ASP A 544 4.11 23.15 -13.05
CA ASP A 544 4.92 21.96 -13.38
C ASP A 544 4.04 20.74 -13.77
N SER A 545 2.93 20.99 -14.47
CA SER A 545 1.89 19.99 -14.69
C SER A 545 1.46 19.95 -16.15
N PHE A 546 0.93 18.81 -16.60
CA PHE A 546 0.44 18.70 -17.96
C PHE A 546 -0.73 17.74 -18.14
N ALA A 547 -1.47 17.95 -19.24
CA ALA A 547 -2.48 17.04 -19.72
C ALA A 547 -2.35 16.78 -21.23
N ALA A 548 -2.29 15.51 -21.62
CA ALA A 548 -2.24 15.05 -22.99
C ALA A 548 -3.34 14.01 -23.24
N THR A 549 -4.52 14.46 -23.69
CA THR A 549 -5.73 13.64 -23.76
C THR A 549 -6.71 14.11 -24.84
N ILE A 550 -7.80 13.36 -25.03
CA ILE A 550 -8.83 13.62 -26.02
C ILE A 550 -10.13 14.01 -25.31
N ILE A 551 -10.60 15.23 -25.56
CA ILE A 551 -11.67 15.88 -24.79
C ILE A 551 -12.83 16.27 -25.71
N GLU A 552 -14.05 15.90 -25.33
CA GLU A 552 -15.29 16.43 -25.90
C GLU A 552 -16.10 17.18 -24.84
N GLY A 553 -16.49 18.41 -25.15
CA GLY A 553 -17.36 19.21 -24.28
C GLY A 553 -18.40 20.02 -25.04
N MET A 554 -19.37 20.60 -24.32
CA MET A 554 -20.42 21.45 -24.92
C MET A 554 -20.31 22.94 -24.56
N GLY A 555 -19.58 23.30 -23.50
CA GLY A 555 -19.35 24.69 -23.07
C GLY A 555 -17.89 25.11 -23.22
N SER A 556 -17.20 25.39 -22.11
CA SER A 556 -15.79 25.81 -22.12
C SER A 556 -14.88 24.59 -22.06
N ILE A 557 -13.99 24.46 -23.03
CA ILE A 557 -13.15 23.28 -23.23
C ILE A 557 -11.68 23.72 -23.24
N GLY A 558 -10.88 23.19 -22.33
CA GLY A 558 -9.47 23.52 -22.23
C GLY A 558 -8.59 22.28 -22.12
N GLY A 559 -7.35 22.38 -22.60
CA GLY A 559 -6.37 21.32 -22.39
C GLY A 559 -6.08 21.06 -20.91
N LEU A 560 -6.00 22.11 -20.09
CA LEU A 560 -5.80 22.02 -18.63
C LEU A 560 -7.08 22.33 -17.84
N ILE A 561 -7.71 23.47 -18.12
CA ILE A 561 -8.85 24.01 -17.36
C ILE A 561 -10.05 24.22 -18.29
N GLY A 562 -11.20 23.64 -17.98
CA GLY A 562 -12.43 23.95 -18.70
C GLY A 562 -12.86 25.40 -18.50
N LYS A 563 -13.18 25.77 -17.25
CA LYS A 563 -13.51 27.15 -16.86
C LYS A 563 -13.01 27.51 -15.46
N ALA A 564 -12.38 28.68 -15.31
CA ALA A 564 -12.09 29.27 -14.00
C ALA A 564 -12.75 30.65 -13.87
N SER A 565 -13.62 30.81 -12.86
CA SER A 565 -14.24 32.08 -12.51
C SER A 565 -13.46 32.85 -11.44
N GLY A 566 -12.70 32.13 -10.59
CA GLY A 566 -11.59 32.70 -9.83
C GLY A 566 -10.38 32.91 -10.74
N ASN A 567 -9.37 33.62 -10.25
CA ASN A 567 -8.14 33.86 -11.01
C ASN A 567 -7.36 32.56 -11.16
N ALA A 568 -6.89 32.28 -12.38
CA ALA A 568 -6.00 31.17 -12.66
C ALA A 568 -4.56 31.67 -12.88
N GLN A 569 -3.58 30.92 -12.36
CA GLN A 569 -2.16 31.09 -12.65
C GLN A 569 -1.67 29.77 -13.26
N ILE A 570 -1.39 29.76 -14.56
CA ILE A 570 -0.83 28.60 -15.26
C ILE A 570 0.68 28.87 -15.45
N GLN A 571 1.51 28.08 -14.78
CA GLN A 571 2.96 28.28 -14.69
C GLN A 571 3.68 27.01 -15.10
N ASP A 572 4.66 27.09 -15.99
CA ASP A 572 5.53 25.96 -16.33
C ASP A 572 4.74 24.68 -16.63
N SER A 573 3.63 24.83 -17.35
CA SER A 573 2.64 23.77 -17.57
C SER A 573 2.21 23.74 -19.03
N TYR A 574 1.75 22.58 -19.49
CA TYR A 574 1.36 22.44 -20.89
C TYR A 574 0.19 21.51 -21.13
N ALA A 575 -0.44 21.67 -22.28
CA ALA A 575 -1.40 20.70 -22.77
C ALA A 575 -1.07 20.28 -24.20
N ASP A 576 -1.12 18.98 -24.46
CA ASP A 576 -1.06 18.42 -25.82
C ASP A 576 -2.34 17.62 -26.07
N SER A 577 -3.42 18.33 -26.38
CA SER A 577 -4.77 17.77 -26.30
C SER A 577 -5.55 17.93 -27.59
N TYR A 578 -6.41 16.96 -27.88
CA TYR A 578 -7.34 17.01 -29.00
C TYR A 578 -8.72 17.39 -28.49
N LEU A 579 -9.16 18.60 -28.83
CA LEU A 579 -10.32 19.25 -28.22
C LEU A 579 -11.50 19.30 -29.22
N ILE A 580 -12.66 18.81 -28.80
CA ILE A 580 -13.83 18.62 -29.66
C ILE A 580 -15.00 19.45 -29.13
N GLY A 581 -15.43 20.45 -29.89
CA GLY A 581 -16.56 21.32 -29.57
C GLY A 581 -17.90 20.69 -29.97
N GLY A 582 -18.75 20.42 -28.99
CA GLY A 582 -20.03 19.72 -29.15
C GLY A 582 -21.26 20.63 -29.33
N ALA A 583 -21.13 21.95 -29.20
CA ALA A 583 -22.24 22.89 -29.36
C ALA A 583 -21.79 24.21 -30.01
N SER A 584 -22.73 24.97 -30.56
CA SER A 584 -22.40 26.25 -31.20
C SER A 584 -21.95 27.33 -30.20
N THR A 585 -22.28 27.16 -28.92
CA THR A 585 -21.80 27.99 -27.83
C THR A 585 -20.43 27.58 -27.30
N SER A 586 -19.84 26.50 -27.81
CA SER A 586 -18.59 25.97 -27.27
C SER A 586 -17.43 26.96 -27.47
N LYS A 587 -16.58 27.06 -26.46
CA LYS A 587 -15.33 27.83 -26.47
C LYS A 587 -14.17 26.88 -26.25
N ILE A 588 -13.19 26.88 -27.14
CA ILE A 588 -12.02 26.02 -27.04
C ILE A 588 -10.76 26.86 -26.82
N GLY A 589 -9.94 26.50 -25.84
CA GLY A 589 -8.60 27.04 -25.71
C GLY A 589 -7.58 25.93 -25.47
N GLY A 590 -6.43 25.99 -26.13
CA GLY A 590 -5.40 24.95 -25.99
C GLY A 590 -4.97 24.75 -24.53
N LEU A 591 -4.94 25.81 -23.70
CA LEU A 591 -4.69 25.71 -22.26
C LEU A 591 -5.98 25.76 -21.43
N ALA A 592 -6.87 26.71 -21.72
CA ALA A 592 -8.12 26.83 -20.97
C ALA A 592 -9.30 27.33 -21.83
N GLY A 593 -10.50 26.81 -21.54
CA GLY A 593 -11.71 27.20 -22.28
C GLY A 593 -12.23 28.59 -21.92
N GLU A 594 -12.13 28.99 -20.65
CA GLU A 594 -12.44 30.34 -20.17
C GLU A 594 -11.73 30.61 -18.84
N LEU A 595 -11.10 31.78 -18.71
CA LEU A 595 -10.45 32.21 -17.47
C LEU A 595 -10.97 33.58 -17.01
N ALA A 596 -10.91 33.86 -15.70
CA ALA A 596 -11.16 35.20 -15.18
C ALA A 596 -10.16 36.22 -15.75
N ALA A 597 -10.59 37.47 -15.93
CA ALA A 597 -9.76 38.51 -16.54
C ALA A 597 -8.46 38.83 -15.77
N GLY A 598 -8.40 38.49 -14.48
CA GLY A 598 -7.18 38.63 -13.65
C GLY A 598 -6.15 37.52 -13.85
N SER A 599 -6.47 36.46 -14.60
CA SER A 599 -5.63 35.26 -14.76
C SER A 599 -4.35 35.52 -15.57
N SER A 600 -3.34 34.68 -15.36
CA SER A 600 -2.05 34.78 -16.06
C SER A 600 -1.56 33.43 -16.57
N ILE A 601 -0.70 33.48 -17.59
CA ILE A 601 -0.02 32.33 -18.19
C ILE A 601 1.47 32.67 -18.29
N SER A 602 2.33 31.80 -17.77
CA SER A 602 3.79 31.96 -17.83
C SER A 602 4.53 30.65 -18.03
N GLY A 603 5.60 30.65 -18.81
CA GLY A 603 6.44 29.45 -19.00
C GLY A 603 5.69 28.26 -19.60
N SER A 604 4.57 28.50 -20.29
CA SER A 604 3.60 27.45 -20.62
C SER A 604 3.38 27.32 -22.11
N TYR A 605 2.92 26.16 -22.56
CA TYR A 605 2.59 25.96 -23.98
C TYR A 605 1.37 25.07 -24.23
N SER A 606 0.82 25.20 -25.43
CA SER A 606 -0.26 24.33 -25.91
C SER A 606 0.10 23.71 -27.25
N ALA A 607 -0.29 22.45 -27.42
CA ALA A 607 -0.14 21.65 -28.63
C ALA A 607 -1.40 20.79 -28.83
N GLY A 608 -1.51 20.16 -30.00
CA GLY A 608 -2.71 19.45 -30.45
C GLY A 608 -3.61 20.32 -31.33
N PHE A 609 -4.91 20.01 -31.36
CA PHE A 609 -5.84 20.68 -32.27
C PHE A 609 -7.26 20.78 -31.73
N ALA A 610 -8.02 21.70 -32.29
CA ALA A 610 -9.45 21.87 -32.07
C ALA A 610 -10.26 21.47 -33.30
N ILE A 611 -11.33 20.69 -33.10
CA ILE A 611 -12.32 20.38 -34.13
C ILE A 611 -13.75 20.60 -33.62
N ILE A 612 -14.69 20.72 -34.56
CA ILE A 612 -16.12 20.72 -34.26
C ILE A 612 -16.71 19.31 -34.38
N LYS A 613 -17.63 18.95 -33.50
CA LYS A 613 -18.39 17.70 -33.61
C LYS A 613 -19.33 17.76 -34.82
N ASN A 614 -19.31 16.74 -35.69
CA ASN A 614 -20.08 16.68 -36.93
C ASN A 614 -21.61 16.81 -36.78
N THR A 615 -22.14 16.77 -35.55
CA THR A 615 -23.57 16.91 -35.24
C THR A 615 -24.00 18.32 -34.80
N VAL A 616 -23.10 19.30 -34.76
CA VAL A 616 -23.44 20.67 -34.39
C VAL A 616 -24.28 21.34 -35.49
N THR A 617 -25.46 21.83 -35.13
CA THR A 617 -26.45 22.40 -36.07
C THR A 617 -25.97 23.65 -36.80
N GLU A 618 -25.17 24.49 -36.14
CA GLU A 618 -24.73 25.78 -36.69
C GLU A 618 -23.38 25.68 -37.45
N GLU A 619 -22.86 24.47 -37.67
CA GLU A 619 -21.55 24.16 -38.31
C GLU A 619 -20.34 24.96 -37.79
N LYS A 620 -20.51 25.70 -36.69
CA LYS A 620 -19.51 26.56 -36.06
C LYS A 620 -19.64 26.49 -34.55
N ILE A 621 -18.51 26.71 -33.87
CA ILE A 621 -18.45 26.98 -32.44
C ILE A 621 -18.24 28.48 -32.18
N ALA A 622 -18.35 28.93 -30.94
CA ALA A 622 -18.28 30.35 -30.62
C ALA A 622 -16.86 30.90 -30.82
N ALA A 623 -15.85 30.28 -30.21
CA ALA A 623 -14.47 30.76 -30.30
C ALA A 623 -13.46 29.63 -30.10
N ALA A 624 -12.29 29.78 -30.73
CA ALA A 624 -11.13 28.92 -30.53
C ALA A 624 -9.87 29.77 -30.34
N ALA A 625 -8.97 29.34 -29.47
CA ALA A 625 -7.73 30.07 -29.20
C ALA A 625 -6.55 29.14 -28.88
N GLY A 626 -5.35 29.55 -29.23
CA GLY A 626 -4.12 28.85 -28.88
C GLY A 626 -3.98 28.62 -27.36
N PHE A 627 -4.30 29.63 -26.56
CA PHE A 627 -4.30 29.53 -25.09
C PHE A 627 -5.72 29.58 -24.53
N VAL A 628 -6.40 30.72 -24.67
CA VAL A 628 -7.70 31.00 -24.03
C VAL A 628 -8.52 31.97 -24.89
N PRO A 629 -9.80 31.70 -25.18
CA PRO A 629 -10.64 32.54 -26.04
C PRO A 629 -11.29 33.73 -25.30
N ASN A 630 -10.59 34.32 -24.32
CA ASN A 630 -10.99 35.57 -23.65
C ASN A 630 -9.78 36.37 -23.15
N GLY A 631 -10.00 37.66 -22.85
CA GLY A 631 -8.95 38.55 -22.36
C GLY A 631 -8.52 38.21 -20.94
N ILE A 632 -7.22 38.29 -20.67
CA ILE A 632 -6.59 37.97 -19.37
C ILE A 632 -5.57 39.04 -18.95
N SER A 633 -4.93 38.88 -17.78
CA SER A 633 -4.04 39.92 -17.24
C SER A 633 -2.66 39.88 -17.89
N SER A 634 -2.06 38.70 -18.04
CA SER A 634 -0.73 38.58 -18.64
C SER A 634 -0.47 37.24 -19.33
N VAL A 635 0.35 37.29 -20.38
CA VAL A 635 0.97 36.13 -21.01
C VAL A 635 2.46 36.40 -21.16
N THR A 636 3.29 35.54 -20.60
CA THR A 636 4.75 35.72 -20.60
C THR A 636 5.50 34.43 -20.89
N ASN A 637 6.61 34.48 -21.64
CA ASN A 637 7.49 33.32 -21.88
C ASN A 637 6.71 32.05 -22.30
N SER A 638 5.77 32.17 -23.23
CA SER A 638 4.81 31.11 -23.55
C SER A 638 4.61 31.00 -25.06
N TYR A 639 4.30 29.80 -25.57
CA TYR A 639 4.06 29.61 -27.00
C TYR A 639 2.89 28.66 -27.31
N SER A 640 2.19 28.89 -28.43
CA SER A 640 1.10 28.02 -28.88
C SER A 640 1.43 27.35 -30.21
N LEU A 641 1.41 26.02 -30.22
CA LEU A 641 1.40 25.15 -31.41
C LEU A 641 0.00 24.61 -31.72
N PHE A 642 -0.98 24.95 -30.87
CA PHE A 642 -2.33 24.43 -30.95
C PHE A 642 -3.06 24.88 -32.22
N ASN A 643 -3.51 23.92 -33.04
CA ASN A 643 -4.14 24.20 -34.32
C ASN A 643 -5.66 24.39 -34.17
N CYS A 644 -6.14 25.61 -34.46
CA CYS A 644 -7.56 25.95 -34.42
C CYS A 644 -8.27 25.93 -35.79
N SER A 645 -7.58 25.62 -36.89
CA SER A 645 -8.13 25.76 -38.25
C SER A 645 -9.35 24.86 -38.52
N GLU A 646 -9.38 23.67 -37.93
CA GLU A 646 -10.48 22.71 -38.08
C GLU A 646 -11.63 22.92 -37.08
N SER A 647 -11.50 23.88 -36.17
CA SER A 647 -12.53 24.18 -35.16
C SER A 647 -13.80 24.77 -35.75
N LYS A 648 -13.72 25.39 -36.93
CA LYS A 648 -14.77 26.21 -37.55
C LYS A 648 -15.35 27.26 -36.59
N ALA A 649 -14.55 27.78 -35.66
CA ALA A 649 -15.01 28.80 -34.73
C ALA A 649 -15.40 30.11 -35.43
N THR A 650 -16.30 30.87 -34.81
CA THR A 650 -16.64 32.22 -35.28
C THR A 650 -15.46 33.17 -35.10
N ASP A 651 -14.79 33.07 -33.95
CA ASP A 651 -13.56 33.80 -33.66
C ASP A 651 -12.39 32.83 -33.45
N ILE A 652 -11.26 33.06 -34.13
CA ILE A 652 -10.03 32.26 -34.00
C ILE A 652 -8.86 33.16 -33.59
N TYR A 653 -8.22 32.83 -32.46
CA TYR A 653 -7.08 33.56 -31.91
C TYR A 653 -5.82 32.68 -31.89
N SER A 654 -4.67 33.22 -32.33
CA SER A 654 -3.41 32.46 -32.31
C SER A 654 -2.92 32.14 -30.89
N THR A 655 -3.26 32.98 -29.91
CA THR A 655 -2.93 32.82 -28.48
C THR A 655 -4.11 33.19 -27.59
N VAL A 656 -4.29 34.48 -27.27
CA VAL A 656 -5.43 35.07 -26.57
C VAL A 656 -5.92 36.33 -27.32
N PRO A 657 -7.19 36.75 -27.18
CA PRO A 657 -7.69 37.97 -27.82
C PRO A 657 -7.05 39.26 -27.29
N SER A 658 -6.73 39.31 -25.99
CA SER A 658 -6.08 40.47 -25.36
C SER A 658 -5.40 40.09 -24.05
N ALA A 659 -4.32 40.79 -23.71
CA ALA A 659 -3.70 40.74 -22.40
C ALA A 659 -3.12 42.12 -22.03
N THR A 660 -3.07 42.42 -20.73
CA THR A 660 -2.51 43.70 -20.25
C THR A 660 -0.98 43.69 -20.36
N THR A 661 -0.35 42.55 -20.08
CA THR A 661 1.10 42.34 -20.22
C THR A 661 1.37 41.20 -21.19
N VAL A 662 2.21 41.47 -22.20
CA VAL A 662 2.64 40.49 -23.20
C VAL A 662 4.16 40.55 -23.28
N THR A 663 4.85 39.44 -23.05
CA THR A 663 6.32 39.38 -23.10
C THR A 663 6.78 38.01 -23.57
N ASN A 664 7.61 37.93 -24.61
CA ASN A 664 8.12 36.66 -25.15
C ASN A 664 7.01 35.64 -25.42
N VAL A 665 5.99 36.06 -26.18
CA VAL A 665 4.83 35.24 -26.52
C VAL A 665 4.88 34.86 -27.99
N TYR A 666 4.76 33.56 -28.27
CA TYR A 666 4.91 33.04 -29.64
C TYR A 666 3.73 32.18 -30.07
N TYR A 667 3.51 32.07 -31.38
CA TYR A 667 2.47 31.20 -31.95
C TYR A 667 2.91 30.59 -33.27
N PHE A 668 2.31 29.46 -33.64
CA PHE A 668 2.61 28.74 -34.87
C PHE A 668 1.42 28.71 -35.82
N GLY A 669 1.58 29.22 -37.04
CA GLY A 669 0.55 29.14 -38.08
C GLY A 669 -0.75 29.89 -37.75
N GLY A 670 -1.66 29.93 -38.71
CA GLY A 670 -2.77 30.88 -38.78
C GLY A 670 -3.82 30.77 -37.66
N GLY A 671 -3.94 31.86 -36.90
CA GLY A 671 -5.23 32.33 -36.36
C GLY A 671 -5.65 33.59 -37.11
N GLU A 672 -6.96 33.85 -37.25
CA GLU A 672 -7.43 35.06 -37.93
C GLU A 672 -7.07 36.33 -37.15
N THR A 673 -6.95 36.21 -35.82
CA THR A 673 -6.58 37.32 -34.93
C THR A 673 -5.32 36.99 -34.12
N VAL A 674 -4.35 37.91 -34.17
CA VAL A 674 -3.06 37.80 -33.49
C VAL A 674 -2.98 38.78 -32.33
N LEU A 675 -2.50 38.32 -31.17
CA LEU A 675 -2.29 39.15 -29.99
C LEU A 675 -1.19 40.19 -30.24
N ALA A 676 -1.49 41.47 -29.97
CA ALA A 676 -0.49 42.53 -30.04
C ALA A 676 0.69 42.25 -29.09
N GLY A 677 1.92 42.28 -29.63
CA GLY A 677 3.14 41.98 -28.87
C GLY A 677 3.55 40.50 -28.88
N SER A 678 2.76 39.60 -29.50
CA SER A 678 3.19 38.23 -29.80
C SER A 678 3.89 38.14 -31.16
N LEU A 679 4.71 37.11 -31.36
CA LEU A 679 5.49 36.88 -32.57
C LEU A 679 5.18 35.51 -33.16
N GLU A 680 5.16 35.41 -34.49
CA GLU A 680 5.10 34.12 -35.15
C GLU A 680 6.41 33.35 -34.93
N TYR A 681 6.28 32.07 -34.58
CA TYR A 681 7.39 31.18 -34.29
C TYR A 681 8.13 30.81 -35.59
N ASN A 682 9.29 31.44 -35.80
CA ASN A 682 10.11 31.27 -37.00
C ASN A 682 11.51 30.69 -36.72
N PHE A 683 11.75 30.20 -35.50
CA PHE A 683 13.04 29.66 -35.10
C PHE A 683 13.47 28.48 -35.97
N THR A 684 14.77 28.38 -36.18
CA THR A 684 15.42 27.41 -37.09
C THR A 684 16.29 26.39 -36.35
N SER A 685 16.33 26.44 -35.01
CA SER A 685 16.97 25.45 -34.14
C SER A 685 16.45 25.51 -32.71
N ASN A 686 16.69 24.46 -31.92
CA ASN A 686 16.39 24.44 -30.47
C ASN A 686 17.19 25.50 -29.69
N GLU A 687 18.45 25.74 -30.06
CA GLU A 687 19.31 26.75 -29.42
C GLU A 687 18.74 28.17 -29.58
N GLU A 688 18.25 28.50 -30.77
CA GLU A 688 17.62 29.80 -31.07
C GLU A 688 16.33 30.01 -30.26
N ALA A 689 15.54 28.94 -30.09
CA ALA A 689 14.33 28.96 -29.29
C ALA A 689 14.65 29.10 -27.79
N ALA A 690 15.55 28.28 -27.26
CA ALA A 690 15.97 28.30 -25.85
C ALA A 690 16.47 29.70 -25.43
N ALA A 691 17.24 30.38 -26.29
CA ALA A 691 17.73 31.73 -26.03
C ALA A 691 16.63 32.79 -25.89
N GLN A 692 15.41 32.55 -26.39
CA GLN A 692 14.27 33.46 -26.24
C GLN A 692 13.35 33.12 -25.06
N PHE A 693 13.38 31.87 -24.58
CA PHE A 693 12.56 31.40 -23.47
C PHE A 693 13.33 31.32 -22.14
N ILE A 694 14.38 32.13 -21.98
CA ILE A 694 15.24 32.14 -20.78
C ILE A 694 14.38 32.24 -19.50
N GLY A 695 14.47 31.20 -18.65
CA GLY A 695 13.73 31.09 -17.40
C GLY A 695 12.41 30.29 -17.48
N SER A 696 12.13 29.64 -18.61
CA SER A 696 11.11 28.58 -18.72
C SER A 696 11.73 27.24 -18.32
N ASN A 697 11.02 26.40 -17.56
CA ASN A 697 11.49 25.03 -17.29
C ASN A 697 11.62 24.18 -18.58
N PHE A 698 10.98 24.60 -19.67
CA PHE A 698 11.08 23.96 -20.99
C PHE A 698 12.15 24.59 -21.90
N SER A 699 13.02 25.47 -21.39
CA SER A 699 14.09 26.08 -22.21
C SER A 699 15.40 25.29 -22.20
N ASP A 700 15.67 24.48 -21.17
CA ASP A 700 17.03 24.04 -20.84
C ASP A 700 17.35 22.55 -21.10
N ASP A 701 16.39 21.74 -21.57
CA ASP A 701 16.62 20.30 -21.75
C ASP A 701 17.06 19.96 -23.19
N ASN A 702 18.34 19.67 -23.42
CA ASN A 702 18.83 19.19 -24.73
C ASN A 702 18.40 17.73 -25.04
N ASN A 703 17.42 17.20 -24.31
CA ASN A 703 16.89 15.86 -24.49
C ASN A 703 16.03 15.79 -25.77
N GLU A 704 16.37 14.87 -26.67
CA GLU A 704 15.64 14.60 -27.91
C GLU A 704 14.19 14.11 -27.67
N TYR A 705 13.89 13.67 -26.45
CA TYR A 705 12.55 13.25 -26.02
C TYR A 705 11.70 14.39 -25.45
N ASP A 706 12.26 15.58 -25.23
CA ASP A 706 11.52 16.74 -24.76
C ASP A 706 10.92 17.55 -25.93
N SER A 707 9.67 17.95 -25.76
CA SER A 707 8.86 18.59 -26.79
C SER A 707 9.20 20.08 -26.97
N TYR A 708 10.28 20.36 -27.72
CA TYR A 708 10.57 21.71 -28.20
C TYR A 708 9.64 22.10 -29.36
N PRO A 709 9.24 23.39 -29.44
CA PRO A 709 8.45 23.88 -30.56
C PRO A 709 9.17 23.81 -31.92
N TYR A 710 10.52 23.74 -31.95
CA TYR A 710 11.26 23.46 -33.18
C TYR A 710 11.21 21.98 -33.57
N ASN A 711 11.37 21.04 -32.64
CA ASN A 711 11.23 19.60 -32.90
C ASN A 711 9.82 19.27 -33.44
N GLN A 712 8.78 19.96 -32.96
CA GLN A 712 7.41 19.78 -33.45
C GLN A 712 7.12 20.47 -34.78
N LYS A 713 7.91 21.48 -35.20
CA LYS A 713 7.78 22.11 -36.52
C LYS A 713 8.11 21.15 -37.66
N THR A 714 9.15 20.33 -37.49
CA THR A 714 9.58 19.36 -38.50
C THR A 714 8.56 18.24 -38.73
N ASP A 715 7.78 17.90 -37.70
CA ASP A 715 6.73 16.87 -37.79
C ASP A 715 5.38 17.42 -38.31
N LEU A 716 5.22 18.74 -38.36
CA LEU A 716 4.03 19.44 -38.88
C LEU A 716 4.14 19.83 -40.35
N GLU A 717 5.30 19.66 -41.00
CA GLU A 717 5.39 19.79 -42.46
C GLU A 717 4.74 18.57 -43.12
N PRO A 718 3.79 18.76 -44.06
CA PRO A 718 3.06 17.65 -44.66
C PRO A 718 4.01 16.71 -45.42
N GLN A 719 3.92 15.40 -45.13
CA GLN A 719 4.34 14.35 -46.06
C GLN A 719 3.34 14.19 -47.20
#